data_AF-A0A6H9GU81-F1
#
_entry.id   AF-A0A6H9GU81-F1
#
_cell.length_a   1.000
_cell.length_b   1.000
_cell.length_c   1.000
_cell.angle_alpha   90.00
_cell.angle_beta   90.00
_cell.angle_gamma   90.00
#
_symmetry.space_group_name_H-M   'P 1'
#
loop_
_entity.id
_entity.type
_entity.pdbx_description
1 polymer ?
#
loop_
_entity_poly.entity_id
_entity_poly.type
_entity_poly.pdbx_seq_one_letter_code
_entity_poly.pdbx_strand_id
1 'polypeptide(L)'
;MVMKTTQVSSDLSSTDMSSLADSLSFDGAFPITFDLTGSDDLTVSKETSPLAVLNSNPSPSTVSSEAPTVPVPPAATSPVVFPASPSINSSGYSTSPASSLASVPTADPVTSSSASGLASVPTAKEGDSRVNQDNLNQKTGENRQANSPIPVVDRGDFYWADGQPVKLLQRTTQITLTLTDRATRLNDLLAAGQILEGLKLEKNVSQNTYILSSKTATALDIAQIEARLGEIPGVRVAPVYQSPLTNTWLVATNEIIVSLRPGLKAQEVFGNDSRFASYRSLLGTPNQFVVTLQEGLPNLATANALQSDRRFQWASPNFYQQRERFFIPNDPLFGNQWHLNNTGQVGGTPDADVDAPEAWDVNAGGSSNVVVAVIDDGMQLNHPDLQLFINTGEIAGNGIDDDGNGWIDDVNGWDFTSGGIGDNNPGPSVPDDAHATAVAGVAAGRGNNTLGVTGMAYNSRLLPVRIFLGGSATSDANIASAIYYAAGRTASGTGTWRAGDILNNSWGGGGFSSAISSAFTWASTSGRDGKGAISYIATGNGFGAPVSFPANLSSTIPGVIAVGASTNLDQLASYSNVGPQVDFVAPSGGPTYGGTANIVTTDRTGADGYNSTSDYTTTGADGFSGTSSATPLAAGIGALILAQDPSLTAAQVRGLMRNTTDLIGPVAYDNKGFNTQYGYGRVNANTAIRGVGIAEIQVLQDRTNIADNTGSFSFAAGVGQTQTQTFRVRNQGTKDLTLGAISLGGGSGFSLASSFTDTTLSVGESTTFSVNFSPTTTGTFSNTISFTNNDADESTFNFTLNGTGLNSKSFSNTSPITIPSSGSSTPYPSTINVSGLSGNIDSLKVTLTNLSHTWPDDIDVLLVGPTGTKALLMSDVGGSSDVSNVTLTFDPTATSFLPDEGLITSGSYKATDFETGDIFNAPAPGGPYGTDFSVFNGINPNGTWSLYVVDDVGGDAGTIAGGWSLNIGTAGATKTISIAKTTDGKEAGSVSSVFTLTRTGDLSSALTVNYTLAGTATPGVDYTGTTPNTVTFAALSPTATITLPTIDDLLSDPSETIITKITAPTGYTISGPDNAMATILDNDGNAANNNLVGTSFADALAGVGGNDTISGGVGNDTLDGGLGVDSLTGGSGNDFFRLGEIGPANRDLITGFSVADDTIILANSLDSTLTGPINPGIKGLSFISGHVNGSVLNAAGFFKGAGINGGASGNLSGIYVNTSNGDIWYNDSILVGSYLIANVGAGAAAGMTNLDFVYGV
;
A
#
# COMPACT_ATOMS: atom_id res chain seq x y z
N MET A 1 19.93 -40.31 -15.09
CA MET A 1 20.40 -40.89 -16.38
C MET A 1 21.43 -39.94 -17.00
N VAL A 2 22.08 -40.28 -18.12
CA VAL A 2 23.34 -39.64 -18.60
C VAL A 2 23.11 -38.60 -19.70
N MET A 3 24.02 -37.59 -19.80
CA MET A 3 24.20 -36.57 -20.86
C MET A 3 23.18 -35.41 -20.92
N LYS A 4 23.53 -34.19 -21.37
CA LYS A 4 24.84 -33.47 -21.45
C LYS A 4 24.62 -31.96 -21.69
N THR A 5 25.60 -31.12 -21.35
CA THR A 5 25.67 -29.70 -21.75
C THR A 5 26.18 -29.50 -23.18
N THR A 6 25.67 -28.46 -23.85
CA THR A 6 26.34 -27.77 -24.98
C THR A 6 25.98 -26.28 -24.98
N GLN A 7 26.98 -25.39 -24.90
CA GLN A 7 26.86 -23.98 -25.32
C GLN A 7 27.32 -23.84 -26.77
N VAL A 8 26.78 -22.85 -27.49
CA VAL A 8 27.49 -22.15 -28.58
C VAL A 8 27.20 -20.65 -28.44
N SER A 9 28.17 -19.81 -28.76
CA SER A 9 28.12 -18.35 -28.65
C SER A 9 28.72 -17.70 -29.90
N SER A 10 28.67 -16.36 -30.00
CA SER A 10 29.54 -15.49 -30.83
C SER A 10 29.42 -15.60 -32.37
N ASP A 11 29.61 -14.54 -33.17
CA ASP A 11 29.42 -13.08 -33.00
C ASP A 11 29.58 -12.36 -34.37
N LEU A 12 29.20 -11.07 -34.49
CA LEU A 12 29.70 -10.07 -35.47
C LEU A 12 29.49 -10.35 -37.01
N SER A 13 29.48 -9.38 -37.95
CA SER A 13 29.26 -7.91 -37.90
C SER A 13 29.12 -7.25 -39.30
N SER A 14 28.15 -6.32 -39.44
CA SER A 14 28.23 -5.01 -40.16
C SER A 14 28.36 -4.87 -41.71
N THR A 15 28.03 -3.65 -42.19
CA THR A 15 28.27 -3.00 -43.51
C THR A 15 27.36 -3.38 -44.71
N ASP A 16 26.78 -2.44 -45.51
CA ASP A 16 26.58 -0.98 -45.31
C ASP A 16 25.41 -0.37 -46.16
N MET A 17 25.12 0.92 -45.97
CA MET A 17 23.98 1.77 -46.40
C MET A 17 23.55 1.85 -47.89
N SER A 18 22.25 2.16 -48.12
CA SER A 18 21.83 3.38 -48.88
C SER A 18 20.35 3.82 -48.69
N SER A 19 20.16 5.04 -48.14
CA SER A 19 19.19 6.14 -48.46
C SER A 19 18.06 5.94 -49.51
N LEU A 20 16.88 6.63 -49.49
CA LEU A 20 16.41 7.87 -48.79
C LEU A 20 14.86 8.07 -48.94
N ALA A 21 14.20 8.79 -47.99
CA ALA A 21 12.95 9.60 -48.12
C ALA A 21 11.57 8.90 -48.43
N ASP A 22 10.37 9.39 -48.03
CA ASP A 22 9.99 10.56 -47.19
C ASP A 22 8.54 10.51 -46.59
N SER A 23 8.31 11.17 -45.43
CA SER A 23 6.99 11.65 -44.88
C SER A 23 5.91 10.57 -44.53
N LEU A 24 4.74 10.75 -43.85
CA LEU A 24 4.03 11.75 -42.98
C LEU A 24 3.41 10.95 -41.75
N SER A 25 2.72 11.42 -40.68
CA SER A 25 1.79 12.53 -40.30
C SER A 25 0.30 12.34 -40.73
N PHE A 26 -0.76 12.59 -39.92
CA PHE A 26 -0.93 13.27 -38.61
C PHE A 26 -2.10 12.68 -37.77
N ASP A 27 -2.25 13.08 -36.49
CA ASP A 27 -3.27 12.60 -35.51
C ASP A 27 -4.22 13.74 -35.01
N GLY A 28 -5.34 13.45 -34.33
CA GLY A 28 -6.38 14.44 -33.94
C GLY A 28 -7.14 14.15 -32.63
N ALA A 29 -7.27 15.15 -31.75
CA ALA A 29 -7.66 15.00 -30.34
C ALA A 29 -8.95 15.76 -29.92
N PHE A 30 -9.16 15.90 -28.59
CA PHE A 30 -10.04 16.87 -27.86
C PHE A 30 -11.40 16.30 -27.28
N PRO A 31 -12.15 17.00 -26.37
CA PRO A 31 -12.08 16.70 -24.91
C PRO A 31 -13.38 16.94 -24.05
N ILE A 32 -13.19 17.11 -22.71
CA ILE A 32 -13.96 17.87 -21.66
C ILE A 32 -15.24 17.29 -20.95
N THR A 33 -15.26 17.53 -19.62
CA THR A 33 -16.40 17.85 -18.69
C THR A 33 -17.39 16.78 -18.23
N PHE A 34 -17.75 16.83 -16.93
CA PHE A 34 -19.04 17.41 -16.46
C PHE A 34 -19.02 17.75 -14.95
N ASP A 35 -20.04 18.47 -14.48
CA ASP A 35 -20.26 18.90 -13.08
C ASP A 35 -21.75 18.72 -12.65
N LEU A 36 -22.02 18.86 -11.36
CA LEU A 36 -23.25 18.64 -10.58
C LEU A 36 -24.58 19.15 -11.20
N THR A 37 -25.70 18.44 -10.96
CA THR A 37 -26.74 18.81 -9.95
C THR A 37 -28.04 17.96 -10.02
N GLY A 38 -28.53 17.54 -8.84
CA GLY A 38 -29.96 17.44 -8.43
C GLY A 38 -30.97 16.58 -9.21
N SER A 39 -32.19 16.34 -8.69
CA SER A 39 -32.64 16.28 -7.28
C SER A 39 -34.01 15.54 -7.22
N ASP A 40 -34.37 15.04 -6.04
CA ASP A 40 -35.75 14.67 -5.64
C ASP A 40 -36.41 13.48 -6.43
N ASP A 41 -37.56 12.90 -6.06
CA ASP A 41 -38.49 13.25 -4.98
C ASP A 41 -39.25 12.05 -4.33
N LEU A 42 -39.65 12.27 -3.08
CA LEU A 42 -40.75 11.70 -2.27
C LEU A 42 -41.50 10.37 -2.64
N THR A 43 -41.64 9.52 -1.60
CA THR A 43 -42.91 8.88 -1.10
C THR A 43 -43.52 7.64 -1.83
N VAL A 44 -44.38 6.78 -1.24
CA VAL A 44 -44.77 6.41 0.17
C VAL A 44 -45.49 5.04 0.16
N SER A 45 -45.62 4.41 1.34
CA SER A 45 -46.70 3.48 1.79
C SER A 45 -46.31 2.00 2.03
N LYS A 46 -46.95 1.25 2.94
CA LYS A 46 -47.69 1.56 4.20
C LYS A 46 -48.07 0.24 4.89
N GLU A 47 -47.86 0.12 6.21
CA GLU A 47 -48.44 -0.94 7.10
C GLU A 47 -48.02 -2.40 6.76
N THR A 48 -48.25 -3.44 7.59
CA THR A 48 -48.84 -3.60 8.94
C THR A 48 -47.99 -4.56 9.81
N SER A 49 -47.89 -4.32 11.12
CA SER A 49 -47.72 -5.38 12.15
C SER A 49 -49.10 -5.92 12.58
N PRO A 50 -49.26 -7.07 13.28
CA PRO A 50 -48.99 -7.12 14.75
C PRO A 50 -48.76 -8.53 15.39
N LEU A 51 -48.67 -8.57 16.74
CA LEU A 51 -48.78 -9.73 17.67
C LEU A 51 -47.66 -10.81 17.57
N ALA A 52 -46.83 -11.15 18.57
CA ALA A 52 -46.89 -11.25 20.04
C ALA A 52 -47.65 -12.49 20.60
N VAL A 53 -47.03 -13.25 21.54
CA VAL A 53 -47.61 -13.89 22.77
C VAL A 53 -46.70 -14.93 23.48
N LEU A 54 -46.60 -14.79 24.82
CA LEU A 54 -46.27 -15.75 25.92
C LEU A 54 -44.98 -16.63 26.03
N ASN A 55 -44.27 -16.38 27.14
CA ASN A 55 -43.69 -17.31 28.14
C ASN A 55 -43.77 -18.84 27.96
N SER A 56 -42.67 -19.53 28.31
CA SER A 56 -42.67 -20.48 29.44
C SER A 56 -41.26 -20.71 30.04
N ASN A 57 -41.19 -21.03 31.33
CA ASN A 57 -39.97 -21.43 32.06
C ASN A 57 -40.36 -22.56 33.04
N PRO A 58 -39.57 -23.65 33.13
CA PRO A 58 -39.48 -24.39 34.38
C PRO A 58 -38.04 -24.81 34.75
N SER A 59 -37.61 -24.46 35.97
CA SER A 59 -36.61 -25.22 36.75
C SER A 59 -37.32 -26.35 37.53
N PRO A 60 -36.64 -27.39 38.09
CA PRO A 60 -35.61 -27.29 39.14
C PRO A 60 -34.38 -28.22 38.86
N SER A 61 -33.43 -28.57 39.73
CA SER A 61 -33.34 -28.55 41.20
C SER A 61 -31.89 -28.61 41.76
N THR A 62 -31.56 -27.74 42.73
CA THR A 62 -30.88 -27.96 44.05
C THR A 62 -29.80 -29.08 44.23
N VAL A 63 -28.75 -28.96 45.07
CA VAL A 63 -28.73 -28.60 46.52
C VAL A 63 -27.35 -28.09 46.99
N SER A 64 -27.33 -26.88 47.63
CA SER A 64 -26.58 -26.37 48.82
C SER A 64 -25.08 -26.72 49.07
N SER A 65 -24.32 -26.11 50.02
CA SER A 65 -24.54 -25.17 51.15
C SER A 65 -23.14 -24.69 51.64
N GLU A 66 -22.88 -23.60 52.38
CA GLU A 66 -23.58 -22.35 52.82
C GLU A 66 -22.44 -21.45 53.40
N ALA A 67 -22.27 -20.15 53.11
CA ALA A 67 -23.03 -18.93 53.48
C ALA A 67 -22.21 -18.01 54.45
N PRO A 68 -22.47 -16.68 54.54
CA PRO A 68 -21.45 -15.69 54.96
C PRO A 68 -21.77 -14.88 56.24
N THR A 69 -20.89 -13.93 56.62
CA THR A 69 -21.16 -12.90 57.64
C THR A 69 -20.66 -11.50 57.23
N VAL A 70 -21.39 -10.45 57.64
CA VAL A 70 -21.07 -9.01 57.47
C VAL A 70 -21.69 -8.25 58.65
N PRO A 71 -20.99 -7.28 59.29
CA PRO A 71 -21.67 -6.03 59.67
C PRO A 71 -20.81 -4.73 59.75
N VAL A 72 -21.32 -3.67 59.11
CA VAL A 72 -21.47 -2.27 59.62
C VAL A 72 -20.24 -1.33 59.80
N PRO A 73 -20.35 -0.05 59.33
CA PRO A 73 -19.39 1.06 59.61
C PRO A 73 -19.89 2.08 60.67
N PRO A 74 -19.01 3.01 61.13
CA PRO A 74 -19.42 4.35 61.57
C PRO A 74 -18.54 5.50 61.00
N ALA A 75 -18.82 6.76 61.38
CA ALA A 75 -18.35 7.96 60.66
C ALA A 75 -17.69 9.08 61.52
N ALA A 76 -16.92 9.93 60.83
CA ALA A 76 -16.66 11.39 61.00
C ALA A 76 -16.52 12.05 62.40
N THR A 77 -15.40 12.78 62.59
CA THR A 77 -15.30 14.04 63.37
C THR A 77 -14.26 14.99 62.71
N SER A 78 -14.29 16.29 63.05
CA SER A 78 -13.49 17.36 62.40
C SER A 78 -12.57 18.10 63.42
N PRO A 79 -12.16 19.37 63.23
CA PRO A 79 -10.98 19.88 62.48
C PRO A 79 -9.95 20.59 63.42
N VAL A 80 -9.17 21.60 62.92
CA VAL A 80 -8.61 22.81 63.63
C VAL A 80 -7.06 23.08 63.58
N VAL A 81 -6.68 24.07 62.74
CA VAL A 81 -5.71 25.19 62.94
C VAL A 81 -4.16 25.02 62.87
N PHE A 82 -3.51 26.02 62.22
CA PHE A 82 -2.06 26.34 62.20
C PHE A 82 -1.60 27.18 63.43
N PRO A 83 -0.33 27.06 63.86
CA PRO A 83 0.64 28.17 63.66
C PRO A 83 1.97 27.67 63.06
N ALA A 84 2.63 28.36 62.12
CA ALA A 84 3.36 29.65 62.21
C ALA A 84 4.79 29.54 62.82
N SER A 85 5.77 30.04 62.07
CA SER A 85 7.22 29.93 62.34
C SER A 85 7.76 30.95 63.35
N PRO A 86 8.94 30.71 63.95
CA PRO A 86 9.87 31.76 64.35
C PRO A 86 10.96 32.01 63.28
N SER A 87 11.55 33.20 63.30
CA SER A 87 12.67 33.63 62.44
C SER A 87 13.82 34.18 63.30
N ILE A 88 14.85 34.80 62.66
CA ILE A 88 16.06 35.49 63.21
C ILE A 88 17.34 34.61 63.05
N ASN A 89 18.34 34.97 62.22
CA ASN A 89 19.42 35.98 62.38
C ASN A 89 20.51 35.59 63.41
N SER A 90 21.81 35.88 63.25
CA SER A 90 22.64 36.26 62.07
C SER A 90 24.13 36.38 62.49
N SER A 91 25.05 36.47 61.51
CA SER A 91 26.43 36.98 61.62
C SER A 91 27.48 36.17 62.41
N GLY A 92 28.74 36.24 61.95
CA GLY A 92 29.93 35.67 62.60
C GLY A 92 31.15 35.72 61.68
N TYR A 93 32.26 36.34 62.11
CA TYR A 93 33.45 36.57 61.27
C TYR A 93 34.60 35.59 61.55
N SER A 94 35.25 35.13 60.47
CA SER A 94 36.71 34.93 60.26
C SER A 94 37.68 34.81 61.45
N THR A 95 38.60 33.82 61.41
CA THR A 95 40.07 34.09 61.32
C THR A 95 40.93 32.83 61.05
N SER A 96 42.04 32.99 60.31
CA SER A 96 43.16 32.02 60.09
C SER A 96 44.39 32.42 60.98
N PRO A 97 45.67 31.95 60.84
CA PRO A 97 46.42 31.21 59.78
C PRO A 97 47.04 29.88 60.35
N ALA A 98 48.28 29.37 60.15
CA ALA A 98 49.55 29.72 59.48
C ALA A 98 50.53 28.49 59.47
N SER A 99 51.72 28.43 58.83
CA SER A 99 52.22 28.88 57.50
C SER A 99 53.75 28.63 57.35
N SER A 100 54.21 27.63 56.58
CA SER A 100 55.64 27.39 56.23
C SER A 100 55.76 26.50 54.97
N LEU A 101 56.47 26.87 53.88
CA LEU A 101 57.93 27.06 53.68
C LEU A 101 58.72 25.73 53.73
N ALA A 102 59.61 25.36 52.79
CA ALA A 102 60.19 26.02 51.59
C ALA A 102 60.39 24.96 50.46
N SER A 103 61.19 25.05 49.38
CA SER A 103 62.33 25.92 48.96
C SER A 103 62.55 25.91 47.42
N VAL A 104 63.64 26.56 46.94
CA VAL A 104 64.05 26.83 45.52
C VAL A 104 65.59 26.64 45.45
N PRO A 105 66.25 26.06 44.41
CA PRO A 105 66.84 26.91 43.32
C PRO A 105 67.26 26.29 41.95
N THR A 106 67.08 27.06 40.85
CA THR A 106 68.00 27.27 39.66
C THR A 106 68.48 26.06 38.80
N ALA A 107 68.99 26.17 37.56
CA ALA A 107 69.36 27.28 36.64
C ALA A 107 69.31 26.74 35.17
N ASP A 108 68.79 27.45 34.14
CA ASP A 108 69.39 28.55 33.30
C ASP A 108 69.97 28.00 31.95
N PRO A 109 70.36 28.80 30.90
CA PRO A 109 69.64 28.76 29.61
C PRO A 109 70.54 28.81 28.32
N VAL A 110 70.09 29.50 27.24
CA VAL A 110 70.80 30.09 26.05
C VAL A 110 70.37 29.52 24.66
N THR A 111 69.48 30.20 23.90
CA THR A 111 69.65 31.09 22.69
C THR A 111 70.23 30.44 21.41
N SER A 112 70.02 30.91 20.15
CA SER A 112 69.40 32.12 19.53
C SER A 112 68.78 31.70 18.15
N SER A 113 68.38 32.49 17.13
CA SER A 113 68.45 33.91 16.68
C SER A 113 67.33 34.14 15.61
N SER A 114 66.75 35.31 15.24
CA SER A 114 67.06 36.77 15.26
C SER A 114 67.84 37.31 14.03
N ALA A 115 67.46 38.35 13.27
CA ALA A 115 66.37 39.35 13.41
C ALA A 115 66.17 40.30 12.19
N SER A 116 65.03 41.03 12.16
CA SER A 116 64.79 42.46 11.76
C SER A 116 63.27 42.67 11.58
N GLY A 117 62.59 43.81 11.81
CA GLY A 117 62.92 45.22 12.16
C GLY A 117 61.89 46.12 11.42
N LEU A 118 61.28 47.21 11.91
CA LEU A 118 61.47 48.11 13.07
C LEU A 118 60.17 48.89 13.39
N ALA A 119 60.03 49.40 14.64
CA ALA A 119 59.22 50.56 15.11
C ALA A 119 57.71 50.66 14.75
N SER A 120 56.79 50.93 15.69
CA SER A 120 56.78 52.10 16.59
C SER A 120 55.78 51.96 17.77
N VAL A 121 55.79 52.92 18.71
CA VAL A 121 55.21 52.86 20.09
C VAL A 121 54.93 54.32 20.56
N PRO A 122 53.92 54.67 21.41
CA PRO A 122 53.74 54.10 22.76
C PRO A 122 52.32 54.09 23.45
N THR A 123 52.25 53.38 24.58
CA THR A 123 51.45 53.63 25.83
C THR A 123 49.91 53.77 25.84
N ALA A 124 49.28 52.79 26.50
CA ALA A 124 48.39 52.97 27.67
C ALA A 124 48.78 51.94 28.76
N LYS A 125 48.30 52.05 30.01
CA LYS A 125 48.75 51.22 31.16
C LYS A 125 47.82 50.04 31.52
N GLU A 126 48.41 49.06 32.22
CA GLU A 126 47.84 47.76 32.61
C GLU A 126 47.06 47.75 33.95
N GLY A 127 46.44 46.59 34.25
CA GLY A 127 45.72 46.27 35.49
C GLY A 127 44.47 45.40 35.20
N ASP A 128 44.56 44.17 34.70
CA ASP A 128 45.11 42.93 35.34
C ASP A 128 44.23 42.43 36.52
N SER A 129 43.68 41.20 36.56
CA SER A 129 43.53 40.14 35.52
C SER A 129 42.48 39.09 35.94
N ARG A 130 42.33 38.01 35.14
CA ARG A 130 41.56 36.76 35.36
C ARG A 130 40.07 36.73 34.94
N VAL A 131 39.86 36.69 33.62
CA VAL A 131 38.76 35.93 32.99
C VAL A 131 39.41 34.97 31.99
N ASN A 132 39.02 33.69 31.98
CA ASN A 132 39.64 32.67 31.13
C ASN A 132 39.15 32.79 29.67
N GLN A 133 40.02 32.54 28.69
CA GLN A 133 39.72 32.76 27.26
C GLN A 133 39.17 31.51 26.55
N ASP A 134 37.99 31.05 26.94
CA ASP A 134 37.20 30.10 26.16
C ASP A 134 36.15 30.83 25.32
N ASN A 135 36.56 31.39 24.17
CA ASN A 135 35.67 31.73 23.03
C ASN A 135 36.47 32.25 21.82
N LEU A 136 36.94 31.36 20.94
CA LEU A 136 37.48 31.76 19.63
C LEU A 136 37.25 30.74 18.51
N ASN A 137 36.01 30.21 18.45
CA ASN A 137 35.51 29.45 17.29
C ASN A 137 34.02 29.75 16.97
N GLN A 138 33.59 31.01 17.12
CA GLN A 138 32.26 31.45 16.69
C GLN A 138 32.24 31.85 15.20
N LYS A 139 31.98 30.86 14.33
CA LYS A 139 31.42 30.95 12.96
C LYS A 139 31.29 29.52 12.44
N THR A 140 30.10 28.94 12.19
CA THR A 140 28.76 29.54 11.99
C THR A 140 27.71 28.87 12.88
N GLY A 141 27.05 29.65 13.75
CA GLY A 141 25.87 29.17 14.48
C GLY A 141 24.58 29.35 13.69
N GLU A 142 24.05 28.25 13.12
CA GLU A 142 22.59 28.05 12.98
C GLU A 142 22.11 27.16 14.15
N ASN A 143 22.52 27.48 15.38
CA ASN A 143 21.96 26.81 16.55
C ASN A 143 20.48 27.16 16.62
N ARG A 144 19.60 26.15 16.55
CA ARG A 144 18.21 26.31 16.99
C ARG A 144 18.25 26.73 18.46
N GLN A 145 17.91 27.98 18.75
CA GLN A 145 17.26 28.26 20.03
C GLN A 145 16.01 27.36 20.09
N ALA A 146 15.61 26.96 21.29
CA ALA A 146 14.34 26.27 21.48
C ALA A 146 13.19 27.21 21.06
N ASN A 147 12.81 27.14 19.79
CA ASN A 147 11.71 27.91 19.24
C ASN A 147 10.44 27.47 19.97
N SER A 148 9.77 28.40 20.63
CA SER A 148 8.40 28.17 21.10
C SER A 148 7.55 27.66 19.94
N PRO A 149 6.67 26.67 20.14
CA PRO A 149 5.93 26.02 19.07
C PRO A 149 5.19 27.07 18.23
N ILE A 150 5.47 27.06 16.92
CA ILE A 150 4.91 28.04 15.98
C ILE A 150 3.43 27.68 15.80
N PRO A 151 2.46 28.55 16.14
CA PRO A 151 1.06 28.17 16.14
C PRO A 151 0.57 27.77 14.75
N VAL A 152 0.07 26.54 14.64
CA VAL A 152 -0.49 25.95 13.42
C VAL A 152 -2.02 25.95 13.44
N VAL A 153 -2.63 25.71 12.28
CA VAL A 153 -4.05 25.47 12.12
C VAL A 153 -4.27 24.37 11.08
N ASP A 154 -5.10 23.38 11.41
CA ASP A 154 -5.59 22.42 10.43
C ASP A 154 -6.64 23.09 9.53
N ARG A 155 -6.57 22.82 8.22
CA ARG A 155 -7.55 23.27 7.22
C ARG A 155 -7.99 22.14 6.28
N GLY A 156 -7.62 20.89 6.58
CA GLY A 156 -7.80 19.76 5.66
C GLY A 156 -6.88 19.84 4.44
N ASP A 157 -5.72 20.50 4.55
CA ASP A 157 -4.69 20.45 3.51
C ASP A 157 -4.01 19.08 3.51
N PHE A 158 -3.90 18.46 2.34
CA PHE A 158 -3.21 17.19 2.18
C PHE A 158 -2.64 17.05 0.76
N TYR A 159 -1.78 16.06 0.56
CA TYR A 159 -1.38 15.60 -0.78
C TYR A 159 -1.31 14.07 -0.86
N TRP A 160 -1.45 13.50 -2.06
CA TRP A 160 -1.29 12.05 -2.24
C TRP A 160 0.19 11.63 -2.34
N ALA A 161 0.54 10.57 -1.62
CA ALA A 161 1.78 9.81 -1.77
C ALA A 161 1.46 8.31 -1.63
N ASP A 162 1.98 7.48 -2.53
CA ASP A 162 1.85 6.00 -2.52
C ASP A 162 0.43 5.44 -2.26
N GLY A 163 -0.60 6.19 -2.70
CA GLY A 163 -2.00 5.82 -2.55
C GLY A 163 -2.66 6.23 -1.23
N GLN A 164 -1.98 7.03 -0.39
CA GLN A 164 -2.49 7.56 0.87
C GLN A 164 -2.45 9.11 0.91
N PRO A 165 -3.36 9.77 1.67
CA PRO A 165 -3.35 11.22 1.86
C PRO A 165 -2.43 11.63 3.03
N VAL A 166 -1.39 12.40 2.74
CA VAL A 166 -0.46 12.97 3.73
C VAL A 166 -0.97 14.34 4.18
N LYS A 167 -1.36 14.45 5.46
CA LYS A 167 -1.91 15.67 6.10
C LYS A 167 -0.84 16.76 6.25
N LEU A 168 -1.26 18.03 6.11
CA LEU A 168 -0.45 19.23 6.30
C LEU A 168 -1.19 20.24 7.19
N LEU A 169 -0.48 20.84 8.14
CA LEU A 169 -0.99 21.93 8.96
C LEU A 169 -0.48 23.28 8.43
N GLN A 170 -1.27 24.35 8.44
CA GLN A 170 -0.79 25.68 8.04
C GLN A 170 -0.18 26.43 9.24
N ARG A 171 1.03 27.01 9.09
CA ARG A 171 1.60 27.89 10.12
C ARG A 171 0.91 29.25 10.11
N THR A 172 0.21 29.60 11.19
CA THR A 172 -0.62 30.81 11.25
C THR A 172 0.18 32.11 11.24
N THR A 173 1.45 32.09 11.66
CA THR A 173 2.30 33.30 11.78
C THR A 173 3.32 33.45 10.65
N GLN A 174 3.32 32.56 9.65
CA GLN A 174 4.30 32.50 8.57
C GLN A 174 3.64 32.34 7.19
N ILE A 175 4.19 33.00 6.17
CA ILE A 175 3.80 32.85 4.76
C ILE A 175 5.05 32.78 3.88
N THR A 176 4.88 32.34 2.65
CA THR A 176 5.93 32.41 1.62
C THR A 176 5.73 33.57 0.66
N LEU A 177 6.84 34.06 0.11
CA LEU A 177 6.91 35.04 -0.96
C LEU A 177 7.84 34.50 -2.04
N THR A 178 7.32 34.24 -3.25
CA THR A 178 8.11 33.84 -4.42
C THR A 178 8.10 34.95 -5.46
N LEU A 179 9.26 35.30 -6.00
CA LEU A 179 9.44 36.37 -6.99
C LEU A 179 9.86 35.81 -8.35
N THR A 180 9.21 36.23 -9.43
CA THR A 180 9.54 35.76 -10.80
C THR A 180 10.84 36.40 -11.34
N ASP A 181 11.25 37.56 -10.81
CA ASP A 181 12.55 38.19 -11.06
C ASP A 181 13.20 38.61 -9.72
N ARG A 182 14.53 38.46 -9.65
CA ARG A 182 15.27 38.13 -8.42
C ARG A 182 15.88 39.32 -7.68
N ALA A 183 16.48 40.28 -8.40
CA ALA A 183 17.48 41.17 -7.81
C ALA A 183 16.94 42.55 -7.37
N THR A 184 16.16 43.20 -8.22
CA THR A 184 15.59 44.54 -7.96
C THR A 184 14.45 44.43 -6.94
N ARG A 185 13.46 43.60 -7.26
CA ARG A 185 12.15 43.60 -6.61
C ARG A 185 12.14 43.30 -5.12
N LEU A 186 13.00 42.43 -4.60
CA LEU A 186 13.04 42.20 -3.15
C LEU A 186 13.49 43.46 -2.41
N ASN A 187 14.48 44.17 -2.93
CA ASN A 187 14.97 45.41 -2.36
C ASN A 187 13.94 46.53 -2.52
N ASP A 188 13.25 46.60 -3.67
CA ASP A 188 12.17 47.56 -3.90
C ASP A 188 10.98 47.34 -2.94
N LEU A 189 10.57 46.08 -2.72
CA LEU A 189 9.51 45.69 -1.78
C LEU A 189 9.87 45.96 -0.31
N LEU A 190 11.14 45.75 0.06
CA LEU A 190 11.66 46.07 1.40
C LEU A 190 11.80 47.58 1.63
N ALA A 191 12.14 48.35 0.58
CA ALA A 191 12.22 49.81 0.64
C ALA A 191 10.84 50.49 0.63
N ALA A 192 9.87 49.94 -0.10
CA ALA A 192 8.47 50.37 -0.13
C ALA A 192 7.70 49.89 1.12
N GLY A 193 8.22 50.19 2.32
CA GLY A 193 7.92 49.50 3.59
C GLY A 193 6.46 49.44 4.07
N GLN A 194 5.51 50.14 3.43
CA GLN A 194 4.07 49.95 3.64
C GLN A 194 3.57 48.60 3.07
N ILE A 195 4.24 48.06 2.04
CA ILE A 195 3.87 46.80 1.39
C ILE A 195 4.16 45.61 2.33
N LEU A 196 5.29 45.64 3.05
CA LEU A 196 5.68 44.62 4.04
C LEU A 196 5.46 45.07 5.51
N GLU A 197 4.50 45.98 5.71
CA GLU A 197 4.06 46.40 7.05
C GLU A 197 3.45 45.22 7.81
N GLY A 198 3.86 45.02 9.06
CA GLY A 198 3.55 43.84 9.88
C GLY A 198 4.47 42.62 9.68
N LEU A 199 5.20 42.51 8.57
CA LEU A 199 5.99 41.32 8.22
C LEU A 199 7.52 41.53 8.33
N LYS A 200 8.26 40.50 8.69
CA LYS A 200 9.74 40.43 8.65
C LYS A 200 10.18 39.28 7.73
N LEU A 201 11.33 39.43 7.06
CA LEU A 201 12.01 38.31 6.42
C LEU A 201 12.58 37.40 7.51
N GLU A 202 12.31 36.10 7.43
CA GLU A 202 12.83 35.12 8.39
C GLU A 202 13.89 34.21 7.76
N LYS A 203 13.58 33.60 6.61
CA LYS A 203 14.49 32.67 5.93
C LYS A 203 14.39 32.80 4.42
N ASN A 204 15.52 32.64 3.74
CA ASN A 204 15.52 32.39 2.30
C ASN A 204 15.47 30.87 2.06
N VAL A 205 14.57 30.42 1.19
CA VAL A 205 14.28 29.00 0.92
C VAL A 205 14.89 28.55 -0.41
N SER A 206 14.97 29.44 -1.41
CA SER A 206 15.57 29.14 -2.72
C SER A 206 16.37 30.33 -3.26
N GLN A 207 16.58 30.44 -4.57
CA GLN A 207 17.12 31.69 -5.14
C GLN A 207 16.10 32.84 -5.17
N ASN A 208 14.81 32.51 -5.16
CA ASN A 208 13.68 33.40 -5.44
C ASN A 208 12.48 33.27 -4.45
N THR A 209 12.53 32.32 -3.51
CA THR A 209 11.43 32.03 -2.55
C THR A 209 11.90 32.27 -1.12
N TYR A 210 11.11 33.04 -0.36
CA TYR A 210 11.40 33.50 1.00
C TYR A 210 10.27 33.11 1.95
N ILE A 211 10.58 32.86 3.22
CA ILE A 211 9.60 32.82 4.32
C ILE A 211 9.58 34.18 5.00
N LEU A 212 8.40 34.76 5.09
CA LEU A 212 8.10 35.94 5.89
C LEU A 212 7.30 35.53 7.11
N SER A 213 7.52 36.20 8.24
CA SER A 213 6.74 35.97 9.46
C SER A 213 6.29 37.25 10.14
N SER A 214 5.31 37.10 11.04
CA SER A 214 4.74 38.18 11.83
C SER A 214 5.81 38.88 12.69
N LYS A 215 5.92 40.22 12.60
CA LYS A 215 6.77 41.04 13.48
C LYS A 215 6.31 40.96 14.95
N THR A 216 5.02 40.75 15.18
CA THR A 216 4.35 40.73 16.49
C THR A 216 4.02 39.33 17.00
N ALA A 217 4.43 38.28 16.30
CA ALA A 217 4.08 36.87 16.57
C ALA A 217 2.56 36.56 16.58
N THR A 218 1.72 37.52 16.16
CA THR A 218 0.28 37.33 15.94
C THR A 218 0.02 36.59 14.63
N ALA A 219 -1.05 35.79 14.59
CA ALA A 219 -1.51 35.14 13.36
C ALA A 219 -1.74 36.15 12.22
N LEU A 220 -1.53 35.69 10.98
CA LEU A 220 -1.62 36.48 9.76
C LEU A 220 -2.95 36.21 9.05
N ASP A 221 -3.61 37.27 8.58
CA ASP A 221 -4.67 37.15 7.59
C ASP A 221 -4.03 36.93 6.21
N ILE A 222 -3.88 35.65 5.84
CA ILE A 222 -3.24 35.25 4.59
C ILE A 222 -4.00 35.84 3.39
N ALA A 223 -5.34 35.88 3.41
CA ALA A 223 -6.14 36.39 2.29
C ALA A 223 -5.96 37.91 2.09
N GLN A 224 -5.87 38.69 3.16
CA GLN A 224 -5.52 40.12 3.06
C GLN A 224 -4.10 40.35 2.53
N ILE A 225 -3.15 39.48 2.86
CA ILE A 225 -1.77 39.60 2.37
C ILE A 225 -1.66 39.13 0.91
N GLU A 226 -2.36 38.07 0.52
CA GLU A 226 -2.50 37.63 -0.87
C GLU A 226 -3.15 38.72 -1.74
N ALA A 227 -4.20 39.41 -1.26
CA ALA A 227 -4.75 40.57 -1.94
C ALA A 227 -3.74 41.73 -2.08
N ARG A 228 -3.00 42.07 -1.01
CA ARG A 228 -2.02 43.18 -1.01
C ARG A 228 -0.77 42.91 -1.84
N LEU A 229 -0.36 41.65 -2.01
CA LEU A 229 0.91 41.28 -2.67
C LEU A 229 0.70 40.62 -4.04
N GLY A 230 -0.43 39.95 -4.27
CA GLY A 230 -0.78 39.31 -5.54
C GLY A 230 -1.19 40.30 -6.65
N GLU A 231 -1.54 41.54 -6.32
CA GLU A 231 -1.69 42.62 -7.30
C GLU A 231 -0.34 43.04 -7.94
N ILE A 232 0.80 42.61 -7.39
CA ILE A 232 2.14 42.93 -7.90
C ILE A 232 2.55 41.84 -8.92
N PRO A 233 2.59 42.12 -10.24
CA PRO A 233 2.72 41.07 -11.26
C PRO A 233 4.02 40.28 -11.11
N GLY A 234 3.99 38.95 -11.07
CA GLY A 234 5.18 38.13 -10.80
C GLY A 234 5.64 38.13 -9.34
N VAL A 235 4.68 38.22 -8.42
CA VAL A 235 4.82 37.95 -6.98
C VAL A 235 3.76 36.92 -6.60
N ARG A 236 4.17 35.80 -6.00
CA ARG A 236 3.27 34.76 -5.46
C ARG A 236 3.40 34.68 -3.95
N VAL A 237 2.28 34.73 -3.25
CA VAL A 237 2.15 34.33 -1.84
C VAL A 237 1.57 32.92 -1.77
N ALA A 238 1.92 32.17 -0.73
CA ALA A 238 1.28 30.90 -0.36
C ALA A 238 1.55 30.59 1.13
N PRO A 239 0.73 29.75 1.79
CA PRO A 239 1.00 29.28 3.16
C PRO A 239 2.37 28.62 3.33
N VAL A 240 2.92 28.68 4.54
CA VAL A 240 3.95 27.74 5.00
C VAL A 240 3.23 26.58 5.66
N TYR A 241 3.39 25.38 5.12
CA TYR A 241 2.84 24.16 5.71
C TYR A 241 3.81 23.61 6.77
N GLN A 242 3.29 22.74 7.64
CA GLN A 242 4.03 21.98 8.63
C GLN A 242 3.64 20.51 8.52
N SER A 243 4.65 19.63 8.52
CA SER A 243 4.46 18.19 8.74
C SER A 243 3.97 17.98 10.18
N PRO A 244 2.85 17.31 10.44
CA PRO A 244 2.46 16.95 11.80
C PRO A 244 3.50 16.00 12.44
N LEU A 245 3.95 14.99 11.67
CA LEU A 245 4.86 13.94 12.14
C LEU A 245 6.23 14.46 12.61
N THR A 246 6.78 15.48 11.94
CA THR A 246 8.15 15.97 12.24
C THR A 246 8.22 17.45 12.62
N ASN A 247 7.09 18.15 12.65
CA ASN A 247 7.01 19.59 12.92
C ASN A 247 7.86 20.51 11.99
N THR A 248 8.40 19.93 10.91
CA THR A 248 9.15 20.60 9.84
C THR A 248 8.28 21.52 8.99
N TRP A 249 8.83 22.63 8.49
CA TRP A 249 8.14 23.40 7.45
C TRP A 249 8.26 22.78 6.05
N LEU A 250 7.20 22.95 5.27
CA LEU A 250 7.05 22.52 3.89
C LEU A 250 6.52 23.69 3.05
N VAL A 251 7.14 23.96 1.90
CA VAL A 251 6.83 25.09 1.02
C VAL A 251 6.55 24.58 -0.39
N ALA A 252 5.28 24.63 -0.81
CA ALA A 252 4.86 24.17 -2.12
C ALA A 252 5.32 25.14 -3.22
N THR A 253 6.10 24.63 -4.17
CA THR A 253 6.63 25.41 -5.31
C THR A 253 5.53 25.71 -6.35
N ASN A 254 5.91 26.14 -7.55
CA ASN A 254 5.05 26.17 -8.73
C ASN A 254 5.24 24.93 -9.64
N GLU A 255 6.01 23.92 -9.21
CA GLU A 255 6.16 22.63 -9.90
C GLU A 255 5.36 21.52 -9.20
N ILE A 256 4.94 20.51 -9.96
CA ILE A 256 4.47 19.20 -9.48
C ILE A 256 5.32 18.09 -10.10
N ILE A 257 5.39 16.92 -9.44
CA ILE A 257 6.07 15.71 -9.94
C ILE A 257 5.00 14.67 -10.27
N VAL A 258 5.12 14.02 -11.43
CA VAL A 258 4.12 13.08 -11.93
C VAL A 258 4.76 11.87 -12.61
N SER A 259 4.13 10.70 -12.51
CA SER A 259 4.48 9.49 -13.29
C SER A 259 3.40 9.22 -14.34
N LEU A 260 3.80 9.06 -15.61
CA LEU A 260 2.90 8.67 -16.70
C LEU A 260 2.75 7.15 -16.79
N ARG A 261 1.55 6.68 -17.16
CA ARG A 261 1.31 5.27 -17.49
C ARG A 261 2.02 4.87 -18.80
N PRO A 262 2.41 3.58 -18.97
CA PRO A 262 3.10 3.11 -20.16
C PRO A 262 2.38 3.46 -21.47
N GLY A 263 3.16 3.79 -22.50
CA GLY A 263 2.66 4.12 -23.85
C GLY A 263 2.31 5.60 -24.10
N LEU A 264 2.11 6.40 -23.05
CA LEU A 264 1.78 7.82 -23.18
C LEU A 264 3.04 8.67 -23.39
N LYS A 265 3.02 9.62 -24.36
CA LYS A 265 4.13 10.55 -24.59
C LYS A 265 3.90 11.86 -23.84
N ALA A 266 4.96 12.39 -23.22
CA ALA A 266 4.89 13.62 -22.43
C ALA A 266 4.34 14.83 -23.20
N GLN A 267 4.68 14.98 -24.49
CA GLN A 267 4.16 16.07 -25.34
C GLN A 267 2.64 15.99 -25.54
N GLU A 268 2.07 14.78 -25.60
CA GLU A 268 0.63 14.54 -25.76
C GLU A 268 -0.15 14.80 -24.45
N VAL A 269 0.47 14.53 -23.30
CA VAL A 269 -0.14 14.72 -21.98
C VAL A 269 -0.03 16.17 -21.50
N PHE A 270 1.14 16.80 -21.66
CA PHE A 270 1.43 18.13 -21.08
C PHE A 270 1.35 19.27 -22.11
N GLY A 271 1.77 19.03 -23.36
CA GLY A 271 1.97 20.10 -24.35
C GLY A 271 0.69 20.80 -24.81
N ASN A 272 -0.48 20.19 -24.57
CA ASN A 272 -1.80 20.72 -24.90
C ASN A 272 -2.68 21.02 -23.66
N ASP A 273 -2.16 20.80 -22.44
CA ASP A 273 -2.94 20.94 -21.20
C ASP A 273 -2.69 22.32 -20.58
N SER A 274 -3.67 23.21 -20.71
CA SER A 274 -3.58 24.64 -20.33
C SER A 274 -3.26 24.92 -18.86
N ARG A 275 -3.22 23.90 -18.00
CA ARG A 275 -2.78 24.02 -16.59
C ARG A 275 -1.26 24.13 -16.47
N PHE A 276 -0.50 23.78 -17.50
CA PHE A 276 0.96 23.70 -17.45
C PHE A 276 1.62 24.79 -18.29
N ALA A 277 2.73 25.34 -17.78
CA ALA A 277 3.55 26.35 -18.43
C ALA A 277 4.79 25.73 -19.13
N SER A 278 5.34 24.66 -18.56
CA SER A 278 6.44 23.88 -19.13
C SER A 278 6.54 22.52 -18.43
N TYR A 279 7.29 21.57 -19.02
CA TYR A 279 7.63 20.31 -18.37
C TYR A 279 9.05 19.87 -18.73
N ARG A 280 9.61 18.98 -17.91
CA ARG A 280 10.92 18.33 -18.10
C ARG A 280 10.89 16.91 -17.52
N SER A 281 11.71 16.00 -18.04
CA SER A 281 11.89 14.69 -17.41
C SER A 281 12.51 14.84 -16.01
N LEU A 282 12.13 13.95 -15.10
CA LEU A 282 12.86 13.75 -13.85
C LEU A 282 14.10 12.89 -14.14
N LEU A 283 15.28 13.42 -13.82
CA LEU A 283 16.56 12.78 -14.15
C LEU A 283 16.66 11.39 -13.50
N GLY A 284 17.17 10.41 -14.27
CA GLY A 284 17.25 9.01 -13.84
C GLY A 284 15.98 8.18 -14.10
N THR A 285 14.89 8.77 -14.59
CA THR A 285 13.61 8.08 -14.84
C THR A 285 13.20 8.14 -16.32
N PRO A 286 12.52 7.10 -16.87
CA PRO A 286 12.03 7.11 -18.25
C PRO A 286 10.63 7.71 -18.41
N ASN A 287 9.80 7.69 -17.36
CA ASN A 287 8.37 8.00 -17.41
C ASN A 287 7.89 9.02 -16.37
N GLN A 288 8.79 9.60 -15.57
CA GLN A 288 8.44 10.61 -14.57
C GLN A 288 8.90 12.00 -15.01
N PHE A 289 8.08 13.00 -14.69
CA PHE A 289 8.24 14.36 -15.18
C PHE A 289 8.01 15.36 -14.05
N VAL A 290 8.73 16.48 -14.13
CA VAL A 290 8.44 17.66 -13.31
C VAL A 290 7.78 18.70 -14.22
N VAL A 291 6.62 19.18 -13.80
CA VAL A 291 5.71 20.00 -14.60
C VAL A 291 5.46 21.31 -13.88
N THR A 292 5.74 22.42 -14.55
CA THR A 292 5.51 23.78 -14.05
C THR A 292 4.05 24.15 -14.28
N LEU A 293 3.35 24.56 -13.22
CA LEU A 293 1.98 25.06 -13.31
C LEU A 293 1.94 26.48 -13.90
N GLN A 294 0.82 26.85 -14.53
CA GLN A 294 0.54 28.24 -14.89
C GLN A 294 0.40 29.15 -13.65
N GLU A 295 0.65 30.44 -13.84
CA GLU A 295 0.57 31.46 -12.77
C GLU A 295 -0.86 31.51 -12.19
N GLY A 296 -0.95 31.57 -10.86
CA GLY A 296 -2.22 31.56 -10.13
C GLY A 296 -2.78 30.18 -9.74
N LEU A 297 -2.26 29.06 -10.25
CA LEU A 297 -2.81 27.74 -9.92
C LEU A 297 -2.37 27.22 -8.51
N PRO A 298 -3.29 26.63 -7.72
CA PRO A 298 -2.99 26.06 -6.41
C PRO A 298 -2.27 24.70 -6.54
N ASN A 299 -1.09 24.58 -5.94
CA ASN A 299 -0.22 23.42 -6.15
C ASN A 299 -0.84 22.11 -5.61
N LEU A 300 -1.19 22.05 -4.32
CA LEU A 300 -1.74 20.85 -3.68
C LEU A 300 -3.01 20.34 -4.38
N ALA A 301 -3.98 21.24 -4.59
CA ALA A 301 -5.23 20.91 -5.27
C ALA A 301 -5.03 20.46 -6.72
N THR A 302 -4.06 21.02 -7.45
CA THR A 302 -3.74 20.58 -8.82
C THR A 302 -3.12 19.18 -8.83
N ALA A 303 -2.19 18.89 -7.92
CA ALA A 303 -1.63 17.54 -7.78
C ALA A 303 -2.71 16.52 -7.38
N ASN A 304 -3.56 16.85 -6.41
CA ASN A 304 -4.63 15.96 -5.95
C ASN A 304 -5.69 15.68 -7.02
N ALA A 305 -6.03 16.67 -7.86
CA ALA A 305 -6.93 16.46 -9.00
C ALA A 305 -6.33 15.44 -10.01
N LEU A 306 -5.03 15.53 -10.29
CA LEU A 306 -4.35 14.65 -11.24
C LEU A 306 -4.24 13.19 -10.76
N GLN A 307 -4.34 12.92 -9.46
CA GLN A 307 -4.41 11.56 -8.93
C GLN A 307 -5.63 10.76 -9.44
N SER A 308 -6.69 11.46 -9.86
CA SER A 308 -7.90 10.85 -10.48
C SER A 308 -7.82 10.71 -12.00
N ASP A 309 -6.84 11.34 -12.66
CA ASP A 309 -6.69 11.35 -14.11
C ASP A 309 -5.96 10.09 -14.58
N ARG A 310 -6.64 9.25 -15.38
CA ARG A 310 -6.17 7.93 -15.83
C ARG A 310 -4.85 7.98 -16.61
N ARG A 311 -4.40 9.14 -17.11
CA ARG A 311 -3.10 9.32 -17.77
C ARG A 311 -1.93 9.12 -16.80
N PHE A 312 -2.16 9.34 -15.51
CA PHE A 312 -1.14 9.30 -14.47
C PHE A 312 -1.18 7.99 -13.68
N GLN A 313 0.00 7.54 -13.26
CA GLN A 313 0.17 6.49 -12.27
C GLN A 313 0.09 7.10 -10.85
N TRP A 314 0.69 8.27 -10.67
CA TRP A 314 0.58 9.12 -9.49
C TRP A 314 0.94 10.58 -9.83
N ALA A 315 0.48 11.51 -8.99
CA ALA A 315 0.85 12.93 -9.04
C ALA A 315 1.07 13.48 -7.61
N SER A 316 2.11 14.28 -7.42
CA SER A 316 2.50 14.81 -6.10
C SER A 316 3.07 16.25 -6.20
N PRO A 317 2.88 17.13 -5.20
CA PRO A 317 3.50 18.45 -5.14
C PRO A 317 5.04 18.38 -5.18
N ASN A 318 5.69 19.34 -5.84
CA ASN A 318 7.13 19.59 -5.61
C ASN A 318 7.30 20.60 -4.46
N PHE A 319 8.02 20.22 -3.40
CA PHE A 319 8.24 21.02 -2.20
C PHE A 319 9.69 21.48 -2.07
N TYR A 320 9.89 22.70 -1.56
CA TYR A 320 11.06 22.96 -0.71
C TYR A 320 10.73 22.53 0.71
N GLN A 321 11.62 21.79 1.35
CA GLN A 321 11.40 21.20 2.68
C GLN A 321 12.44 21.72 3.67
N GLN A 322 12.07 21.81 4.95
CA GLN A 322 13.06 22.01 6.01
C GLN A 322 13.97 20.79 6.04
N ARG A 323 15.26 20.96 5.70
CA ARG A 323 16.27 19.95 6.03
C ARG A 323 16.30 19.78 7.54
N GLU A 324 15.89 18.61 8.01
CA GLU A 324 16.26 18.16 9.35
C GLU A 324 17.75 17.84 9.37
N ARG A 325 18.38 18.22 10.48
CA ARG A 325 19.69 17.73 10.85
C ARG A 325 19.48 17.04 12.18
N PHE A 326 18.97 15.80 12.13
CA PHE A 326 19.05 14.89 13.27
C PHE A 326 20.47 14.95 13.81
N PHE A 327 20.62 14.94 15.13
CA PHE A 327 21.92 15.14 15.73
C PHE A 327 22.81 13.92 15.46
N ILE A 328 23.72 14.05 14.50
CA ILE A 328 24.75 13.05 14.23
C ILE A 328 26.01 13.46 15.02
N PRO A 329 26.47 12.64 15.98
CA PRO A 329 27.72 12.85 16.69
C PRO A 329 28.92 12.91 15.74
N ASN A 330 30.00 13.56 16.16
CA ASN A 330 31.23 13.69 15.37
C ASN A 330 32.26 12.57 15.62
N ASP A 331 31.84 11.52 16.35
CA ASP A 331 32.68 10.43 16.86
C ASP A 331 32.94 9.39 15.76
N PRO A 332 34.21 9.01 15.48
CA PRO A 332 34.54 8.26 14.26
C PRO A 332 33.87 6.88 14.10
N LEU A 333 33.49 6.22 15.21
CA LEU A 333 32.87 4.90 15.18
C LEU A 333 31.33 4.94 15.23
N PHE A 334 30.69 6.10 15.34
CA PHE A 334 29.22 6.21 15.38
C PHE A 334 28.54 5.53 14.19
N GLY A 335 29.16 5.59 12.99
CA GLY A 335 28.66 4.89 11.80
C GLY A 335 28.51 3.37 11.96
N ASN A 336 29.20 2.75 12.93
CA ASN A 336 29.10 1.33 13.24
C ASN A 336 28.12 1.04 14.41
N GLN A 337 27.66 2.06 15.13
CA GLN A 337 26.76 1.93 16.29
C GLN A 337 25.29 1.77 15.86
N TRP A 338 25.00 0.66 15.15
CA TRP A 338 23.65 0.38 14.63
C TRP A 338 22.55 0.46 15.69
N HIS A 339 22.85 0.06 16.93
CA HIS A 339 21.96 0.13 18.09
C HIS A 339 21.49 1.55 18.49
N LEU A 340 22.07 2.59 17.90
CA LEU A 340 21.68 4.01 18.06
C LEU A 340 21.07 4.59 16.78
N ASN A 341 21.42 4.04 15.61
CA ASN A 341 20.90 4.40 14.28
C ASN A 341 21.25 3.27 13.29
N ASN A 342 20.25 2.52 12.86
CA ASN A 342 20.39 1.38 11.96
C ASN A 342 19.92 1.75 10.54
N THR A 343 20.88 2.08 9.69
CA THR A 343 20.71 2.29 8.24
C THR A 343 20.87 0.98 7.44
N GLY A 344 20.92 -0.18 8.11
CA GLY A 344 21.30 -1.47 7.52
C GLY A 344 22.81 -1.67 7.39
N GLN A 345 23.65 -0.84 8.01
CA GLN A 345 25.10 -0.79 7.77
C GLN A 345 25.89 -2.06 8.16
N VAL A 346 25.32 -2.91 9.02
CA VAL A 346 25.88 -4.21 9.44
C VAL A 346 25.11 -5.39 8.85
N GLY A 347 24.26 -5.12 7.84
CA GLY A 347 23.10 -5.94 7.54
C GLY A 347 22.01 -5.78 8.60
N GLY A 348 20.81 -6.25 8.30
CA GLY A 348 19.65 -6.09 9.18
C GLY A 348 18.48 -5.39 8.50
N THR A 349 17.44 -5.11 9.29
CA THR A 349 16.33 -4.23 8.92
C THR A 349 16.76 -2.81 9.26
N PRO A 350 16.73 -1.83 8.34
CA PRO A 350 16.84 -0.42 8.71
C PRO A 350 15.72 -0.05 9.68
N ASP A 351 15.90 0.99 10.51
CA ASP A 351 14.96 1.38 11.60
C ASP A 351 14.91 0.38 12.78
N ALA A 352 15.70 -0.71 12.75
CA ALA A 352 15.84 -1.66 13.86
C ALA A 352 16.87 -1.19 14.91
N ASP A 353 16.56 -0.11 15.64
CA ASP A 353 17.41 0.50 16.68
C ASP A 353 16.63 1.14 17.86
N VAL A 354 16.86 2.42 18.19
CA VAL A 354 16.18 3.15 19.28
C VAL A 354 15.88 4.64 18.96
N ASP A 355 16.12 5.10 17.73
CA ASP A 355 15.91 6.50 17.29
C ASP A 355 16.79 7.52 18.07
N ALA A 356 18.09 7.24 18.25
CA ALA A 356 18.93 8.10 19.11
C ALA A 356 19.17 9.51 18.55
N PRO A 357 19.49 9.72 17.25
CA PRO A 357 19.63 11.06 16.66
C PRO A 357 18.38 11.93 16.75
N GLU A 358 17.20 11.30 16.67
CA GLU A 358 15.88 11.93 16.72
C GLU A 358 15.52 12.31 18.16
N ALA A 359 15.94 11.50 19.15
CA ALA A 359 15.88 11.83 20.57
C ALA A 359 16.87 12.96 20.95
N TRP A 360 18.09 12.93 20.41
CA TRP A 360 19.12 13.95 20.66
C TRP A 360 18.79 15.31 20.04
N ASP A 361 17.93 15.34 19.01
CA ASP A 361 17.36 16.58 18.46
C ASP A 361 16.38 17.27 19.45
N VAL A 362 15.91 16.56 20.48
CA VAL A 362 15.10 17.09 21.60
C VAL A 362 15.96 17.31 22.86
N ASN A 363 16.78 16.32 23.24
CA ASN A 363 17.68 16.40 24.40
C ASN A 363 19.08 15.84 24.04
N ALA A 364 20.01 16.74 23.71
CA ALA A 364 21.32 16.43 23.14
C ALA A 364 22.27 15.71 24.13
N GLY A 365 22.09 14.40 24.29
CA GLY A 365 22.93 13.50 25.08
C GLY A 365 22.67 13.51 26.58
N GLY A 366 21.61 14.16 27.07
CA GLY A 366 21.30 14.19 28.49
C GLY A 366 22.03 15.30 29.24
N SER A 367 22.43 15.05 30.49
CA SER A 367 22.89 16.10 31.38
C SER A 367 23.88 15.57 32.42
N SER A 368 24.99 16.30 32.63
CA SER A 368 26.00 15.93 33.63
C SER A 368 25.51 16.07 35.08
N ASN A 369 24.27 16.53 35.28
CA ASN A 369 23.53 16.50 36.53
C ASN A 369 22.73 15.20 36.75
N VAL A 370 22.74 14.26 35.79
CA VAL A 370 22.19 12.91 35.91
C VAL A 370 23.36 11.92 36.00
N VAL A 371 23.28 10.97 36.92
CA VAL A 371 24.35 10.01 37.19
C VAL A 371 23.87 8.58 36.92
N VAL A 372 24.61 7.84 36.10
CA VAL A 372 24.40 6.41 35.83
C VAL A 372 25.43 5.62 36.63
N ALA A 373 25.00 4.96 37.70
CA ALA A 373 25.82 4.02 38.44
C ALA A 373 25.91 2.69 37.68
N VAL A 374 27.12 2.16 37.51
CA VAL A 374 27.40 0.89 36.83
C VAL A 374 27.89 -0.09 37.89
N ILE A 375 27.01 -1.02 38.29
CA ILE A 375 27.25 -1.99 39.35
C ILE A 375 27.73 -3.29 38.68
N ASP A 376 29.04 -3.50 38.60
CA ASP A 376 29.63 -4.43 37.62
C ASP A 376 31.09 -4.87 37.98
N ASP A 377 31.94 -5.29 37.03
CA ASP A 377 33.27 -5.90 37.27
C ASP A 377 34.47 -4.95 37.46
N GLY A 378 34.35 -3.67 37.07
CA GLY A 378 35.36 -2.63 37.31
C GLY A 378 35.56 -1.73 36.09
N MET A 379 35.26 -0.43 36.22
CA MET A 379 35.27 0.51 35.09
C MET A 379 36.64 1.15 34.92
N GLN A 380 37.15 1.23 33.69
CA GLN A 380 38.44 1.90 33.44
C GLN A 380 38.34 3.42 33.69
N LEU A 381 38.89 3.86 34.83
CA LEU A 381 38.74 5.23 35.34
C LEU A 381 39.46 6.32 34.52
N ASN A 382 40.30 5.94 33.56
CA ASN A 382 41.08 6.86 32.72
C ASN A 382 40.83 6.67 31.21
N HIS A 383 39.77 5.98 30.81
CA HIS A 383 39.40 5.86 29.41
C HIS A 383 39.01 7.25 28.84
N PRO A 384 39.58 7.70 27.71
CA PRO A 384 39.38 9.06 27.21
C PRO A 384 37.94 9.40 26.80
N ASP A 385 37.15 8.35 26.54
CA ASP A 385 35.80 8.37 26.02
C ASP A 385 34.75 8.09 27.11
N LEU A 386 35.13 8.10 28.40
CA LEU A 386 34.20 7.99 29.53
C LEU A 386 34.22 9.28 30.38
N GLN A 387 33.04 9.70 30.86
CA GLN A 387 32.91 10.84 31.77
C GLN A 387 32.47 10.37 33.16
N LEU A 388 33.43 10.31 34.10
CA LEU A 388 33.14 9.88 35.47
C LEU A 388 32.34 10.90 36.27
N PHE A 389 31.60 10.38 37.24
CA PHE A 389 31.16 11.08 38.42
C PHE A 389 32.37 11.48 39.29
N ILE A 390 32.22 12.59 40.01
CA ILE A 390 33.21 13.09 40.97
C ILE A 390 32.42 13.41 42.23
N ASN A 391 32.68 12.74 43.36
CA ASN A 391 32.14 13.18 44.64
C ASN A 391 32.80 14.50 45.00
N THR A 392 32.01 15.58 45.01
CA THR A 392 32.49 16.93 45.36
C THR A 392 32.54 17.17 46.87
N GLY A 393 32.17 16.18 47.68
CA GLY A 393 32.38 16.19 49.13
C GLY A 393 33.80 15.79 49.54
N GLU A 394 34.44 14.88 48.80
CA GLU A 394 35.73 14.27 49.15
C GLU A 394 36.97 15.05 48.68
N ILE A 395 38.05 15.03 49.48
CA ILE A 395 39.36 15.57 49.10
C ILE A 395 40.31 14.42 48.74
N ALA A 396 40.33 14.06 47.46
CA ALA A 396 41.09 12.94 46.89
C ALA A 396 42.51 12.73 47.45
N GLY A 397 42.73 11.58 48.09
CA GLY A 397 44.04 11.09 48.54
C GLY A 397 44.43 11.55 49.96
N ASN A 398 43.49 11.96 50.80
CA ASN A 398 43.77 12.39 52.18
C ASN A 398 43.58 11.27 53.22
N GLY A 399 42.84 10.20 52.92
CA GLY A 399 42.52 9.11 53.85
C GLY A 399 41.39 9.44 54.83
N ILE A 400 40.42 10.29 54.45
CA ILE A 400 39.34 10.80 55.28
C ILE A 400 38.01 10.81 54.50
N ASP A 401 36.98 10.18 55.09
CA ASP A 401 35.55 10.38 54.78
C ASP A 401 35.19 11.84 55.15
N ASP A 402 35.34 12.76 54.20
CA ASP A 402 35.18 14.21 54.37
C ASP A 402 33.69 14.62 54.32
N ASP A 403 32.88 13.96 53.51
CA ASP A 403 31.45 14.25 53.37
C ASP A 403 30.58 13.55 54.45
N GLY A 404 31.12 12.52 55.11
CA GLY A 404 30.46 11.77 56.19
C GLY A 404 29.51 10.68 55.71
N ASN A 405 29.60 10.27 54.43
CA ASN A 405 28.80 9.19 53.87
C ASN A 405 29.25 7.80 54.37
N GLY A 406 30.48 7.66 54.88
CA GLY A 406 31.06 6.45 55.44
C GLY A 406 31.99 5.66 54.50
N TRP A 407 32.35 6.21 53.34
CA TRP A 407 33.20 5.61 52.31
C TRP A 407 34.41 6.53 52.05
N ILE A 408 35.57 6.16 52.60
CA ILE A 408 36.77 7.01 52.68
C ILE A 408 37.40 7.23 51.29
N ASP A 409 37.53 8.49 50.86
CA ASP A 409 38.11 8.89 49.58
C ASP A 409 37.34 8.34 48.35
N ASP A 410 36.01 8.21 48.41
CA ASP A 410 35.13 7.59 47.38
C ASP A 410 34.94 8.41 46.08
N VAL A 411 35.88 9.30 45.78
CA VAL A 411 35.87 10.35 44.76
C VAL A 411 35.28 9.93 43.41
N ASN A 412 35.53 8.70 42.95
CA ASN A 412 35.06 8.17 41.67
C ASN A 412 34.29 6.84 41.79
N GLY A 413 33.83 6.47 42.98
CA GLY A 413 33.13 5.21 43.25
C GLY A 413 33.84 4.28 44.25
N TRP A 414 33.37 3.03 44.34
CA TRP A 414 33.81 2.08 45.37
C TRP A 414 33.92 0.63 44.87
N ASP A 415 34.91 -0.11 45.39
CA ASP A 415 35.11 -1.55 45.16
C ASP A 415 34.66 -2.38 46.36
N PHE A 416 33.61 -3.18 46.19
CA PHE A 416 33.02 -4.06 47.20
C PHE A 416 33.57 -5.50 47.16
N THR A 417 34.60 -5.78 46.35
CA THR A 417 35.25 -7.10 46.22
C THR A 417 36.41 -7.29 47.18
N SER A 418 37.08 -6.21 47.60
CA SER A 418 38.20 -6.29 48.54
C SER A 418 37.71 -6.57 49.97
N GLY A 419 38.56 -7.25 50.75
CA GLY A 419 38.15 -7.95 51.97
C GLY A 419 37.77 -7.02 53.11
N GLY A 420 36.47 -6.91 53.40
CA GLY A 420 35.92 -6.11 54.49
C GLY A 420 34.78 -5.22 53.99
N ILE A 421 34.93 -3.91 54.16
CA ILE A 421 34.00 -2.90 53.66
C ILE A 421 34.29 -2.46 52.21
N GLY A 422 35.34 -3.00 51.59
CA GLY A 422 35.83 -2.55 50.29
C GLY A 422 36.92 -1.47 50.37
N ASP A 423 37.26 -0.89 49.22
CA ASP A 423 38.18 0.25 49.08
C ASP A 423 37.78 1.19 47.92
N ASN A 424 38.49 2.31 47.77
CA ASN A 424 38.15 3.39 46.85
C ASN A 424 38.70 3.24 45.42
N ASN A 425 39.12 2.04 45.00
CA ASN A 425 39.57 1.77 43.63
C ASN A 425 38.56 0.90 42.85
N PRO A 426 37.42 1.44 42.37
CA PRO A 426 36.44 0.71 41.55
C PRO A 426 36.92 0.36 40.13
N GLY A 427 38.22 0.51 39.85
CA GLY A 427 38.83 0.10 38.59
C GLY A 427 38.99 -1.41 38.45
N PRO A 428 39.12 -1.92 37.22
CA PRO A 428 39.38 -3.34 36.96
C PRO A 428 40.79 -3.74 37.46
N SER A 429 40.97 -4.98 37.92
CA SER A 429 42.25 -5.43 38.50
C SER A 429 42.79 -6.77 37.99
N VAL A 430 41.99 -7.59 37.31
CA VAL A 430 42.44 -8.80 36.59
C VAL A 430 42.03 -8.73 35.11
N PRO A 431 42.65 -9.48 34.18
CA PRO A 431 42.36 -9.34 32.74
C PRO A 431 40.89 -9.55 32.36
N ASP A 432 40.18 -10.44 33.06
CA ASP A 432 38.76 -10.73 32.79
C ASP A 432 37.81 -9.60 33.23
N ASP A 433 38.30 -8.57 33.94
CA ASP A 433 37.53 -7.39 34.33
C ASP A 433 37.48 -6.36 33.17
N ALA A 434 36.60 -6.56 32.19
CA ALA A 434 36.46 -5.69 31.01
C ALA A 434 35.01 -5.21 30.76
N HIS A 435 34.03 -5.90 31.35
CA HIS A 435 32.62 -5.79 31.03
C HIS A 435 32.03 -4.43 31.42
N ALA A 436 32.34 -3.91 32.60
CA ALA A 436 31.88 -2.61 33.09
C ALA A 436 32.30 -1.45 32.18
N THR A 437 33.46 -1.55 31.52
CA THR A 437 33.97 -0.53 30.60
C THR A 437 33.15 -0.52 29.30
N ALA A 438 32.78 -1.68 28.78
CA ALA A 438 31.88 -1.81 27.62
C ALA A 438 30.45 -1.35 27.95
N VAL A 439 29.92 -1.74 29.12
CA VAL A 439 28.63 -1.32 29.67
C VAL A 439 28.55 0.20 29.82
N ALA A 440 29.60 0.83 30.36
CA ALA A 440 29.66 2.27 30.56
C ALA A 440 29.56 3.06 29.25
N GLY A 441 30.27 2.62 28.20
CA GLY A 441 30.25 3.25 26.89
C GLY A 441 28.86 3.26 26.25
N VAL A 442 28.11 2.17 26.33
CA VAL A 442 26.75 2.10 25.76
C VAL A 442 25.79 3.05 26.49
N ALA A 443 25.85 3.11 27.82
CA ALA A 443 24.98 3.97 28.61
C ALA A 443 25.30 5.46 28.45
N ALA A 444 26.57 5.85 28.67
CA ALA A 444 27.00 7.24 28.75
C ALA A 444 28.49 7.42 28.37
N GLY A 445 28.97 6.67 27.36
CA GLY A 445 30.19 7.00 26.63
C GLY A 445 30.13 8.44 26.13
N ARG A 446 31.20 9.19 26.34
CA ARG A 446 31.28 10.63 26.12
C ARG A 446 31.31 10.92 24.62
N GLY A 447 30.24 11.48 24.09
CA GLY A 447 30.04 11.67 22.65
C GLY A 447 30.24 13.10 22.18
N ASN A 448 30.18 13.27 20.87
CA ASN A 448 30.45 14.48 20.10
C ASN A 448 31.82 15.10 20.43
N ASN A 449 32.81 14.25 20.73
CA ASN A 449 34.11 14.63 21.27
C ASN A 449 35.27 14.49 20.26
N THR A 450 35.02 13.87 19.09
CA THR A 450 35.93 13.54 17.97
C THR A 450 36.86 12.33 18.18
N LEU A 451 36.62 11.53 19.22
CA LEU A 451 37.23 10.23 19.47
C LEU A 451 36.16 9.14 19.41
N GLY A 452 36.59 7.88 19.38
CA GLY A 452 35.78 6.73 19.78
C GLY A 452 34.32 6.67 19.29
N VAL A 453 33.43 6.56 20.27
CA VAL A 453 31.99 6.24 20.16
C VAL A 453 31.16 7.32 20.86
N THR A 454 29.83 7.15 20.85
CA THR A 454 28.95 7.84 21.81
C THR A 454 28.11 6.83 22.59
N GLY A 455 27.83 7.12 23.85
CA GLY A 455 26.76 6.46 24.58
C GLY A 455 25.39 7.07 24.25
N MET A 456 24.33 6.44 24.74
CA MET A 456 22.97 6.95 24.60
C MET A 456 22.78 8.29 25.33
N ALA A 457 23.30 8.41 26.55
CA ALA A 457 23.20 9.59 27.40
C ALA A 457 24.57 10.27 27.59
N TYR A 458 25.21 10.59 26.48
CA TYR A 458 26.63 10.95 26.35
C TYR A 458 27.14 12.21 27.07
N ASN A 459 26.25 13.02 27.67
CA ASN A 459 26.59 14.15 28.54
C ASN A 459 26.42 13.83 30.04
N SER A 460 25.94 12.64 30.39
CA SER A 460 25.72 12.18 31.77
C SER A 460 27.02 11.74 32.45
N ARG A 461 27.00 11.51 33.76
CA ARG A 461 28.19 11.03 34.50
C ARG A 461 28.04 9.56 34.91
N LEU A 462 29.14 8.83 34.85
CA LEU A 462 29.24 7.42 35.22
C LEU A 462 29.76 7.25 36.66
N LEU A 463 29.06 6.51 37.51
CA LEU A 463 29.51 6.13 38.85
C LEU A 463 29.92 4.64 38.87
N PRO A 464 31.22 4.32 38.75
CA PRO A 464 31.76 2.99 38.98
C PRO A 464 31.38 2.39 40.34
N VAL A 465 30.84 1.18 40.35
CA VAL A 465 30.56 0.41 41.58
C VAL A 465 30.95 -1.03 41.33
N ARG A 466 32.06 -1.48 41.90
CA ARG A 466 32.64 -2.78 41.56
C ARG A 466 32.19 -3.89 42.51
N ILE A 467 31.65 -4.98 41.96
CA ILE A 467 31.13 -6.14 42.71
C ILE A 467 31.59 -7.51 42.17
N PHE A 468 32.28 -7.57 41.03
CA PHE A 468 32.94 -8.79 40.53
C PHE A 468 34.46 -8.63 40.50
N LEU A 469 35.16 -9.75 40.69
CA LEU A 469 36.60 -9.90 40.52
C LEU A 469 36.84 -11.18 39.70
N GLY A 470 37.30 -11.05 38.45
CA GLY A 470 37.52 -12.20 37.56
C GLY A 470 36.24 -13.03 37.34
N GLY A 471 35.13 -12.36 37.04
CA GLY A 471 33.80 -12.95 36.90
C GLY A 471 33.20 -13.54 38.19
N SER A 472 33.90 -13.49 39.33
CA SER A 472 33.42 -13.99 40.62
C SER A 472 32.75 -12.87 41.42
N ALA A 473 31.47 -13.03 41.74
CA ALA A 473 30.72 -12.04 42.52
C ALA A 473 31.19 -11.97 43.99
N THR A 474 31.17 -10.77 44.56
CA THR A 474 31.27 -10.55 46.02
C THR A 474 30.02 -11.08 46.74
N SER A 475 30.03 -11.09 48.08
CA SER A 475 28.92 -11.65 48.87
C SER A 475 27.61 -10.86 48.75
N ASP A 476 26.46 -11.52 48.93
CA ASP A 476 25.12 -10.91 49.00
C ASP A 476 25.06 -9.61 49.85
N ALA A 477 25.79 -9.57 50.96
CA ALA A 477 25.83 -8.42 51.86
C ALA A 477 26.59 -7.24 51.22
N ASN A 478 27.67 -7.53 50.49
CA ASN A 478 28.45 -6.54 49.76
C ASN A 478 27.71 -6.08 48.49
N ILE A 479 27.02 -6.97 47.76
CA ILE A 479 26.15 -6.61 46.63
C ILE A 479 24.99 -5.72 47.10
N ALA A 480 24.32 -6.07 48.21
CA ALA A 480 23.28 -5.23 48.79
C ALA A 480 23.83 -3.85 49.22
N SER A 481 25.03 -3.81 49.80
CA SER A 481 25.72 -2.56 50.17
C SER A 481 26.07 -1.71 48.95
N ALA A 482 26.53 -2.32 47.86
CA ALA A 482 26.80 -1.68 46.58
C ALA A 482 25.54 -1.05 45.96
N ILE A 483 24.39 -1.72 46.03
CA ILE A 483 23.10 -1.17 45.57
C ILE A 483 22.65 0.00 46.46
N TYR A 484 22.80 -0.10 47.79
CA TYR A 484 22.53 1.02 48.70
C TYR A 484 23.45 2.22 48.42
N TYR A 485 24.75 1.98 48.22
CA TYR A 485 25.75 2.99 47.85
C TYR A 485 25.38 3.69 46.54
N ALA A 486 25.18 2.93 45.47
CA ALA A 486 24.83 3.41 44.14
C ALA A 486 23.53 4.25 44.11
N ALA A 487 22.55 3.91 44.96
CA ALA A 487 21.29 4.64 45.12
C ALA A 487 21.37 5.82 46.12
N GLY A 488 22.55 6.13 46.66
CA GLY A 488 22.80 7.32 47.46
C GLY A 488 22.53 7.17 48.95
N ARG A 489 22.73 5.98 49.54
CA ARG A 489 22.63 5.75 50.98
C ARG A 489 23.99 5.83 51.67
N THR A 490 24.05 6.43 52.86
CA THR A 490 25.26 6.40 53.70
C THR A 490 25.50 5.00 54.27
N ALA A 491 26.76 4.64 54.58
CA ALA A 491 27.13 3.34 55.14
C ALA A 491 26.45 3.04 56.49
N SER A 492 26.18 4.08 57.29
CA SER A 492 25.38 4.00 58.52
C SER A 492 23.92 3.59 58.29
N GLY A 493 23.44 3.73 57.05
CA GLY A 493 22.06 3.50 56.65
C GLY A 493 21.08 4.58 57.12
N THR A 494 21.54 5.67 57.74
CA THR A 494 20.71 6.70 58.39
C THR A 494 20.52 7.99 57.58
N GLY A 495 21.26 8.18 56.48
CA GLY A 495 21.19 9.37 55.64
C GLY A 495 21.36 9.05 54.16
N THR A 496 21.41 10.11 53.33
CA THR A 496 21.63 10.03 51.90
C THR A 496 22.72 10.98 51.41
N TRP A 497 23.34 10.64 50.29
CA TRP A 497 24.40 11.41 49.60
C TRP A 497 24.16 11.39 48.08
N ARG A 498 24.94 12.17 47.32
CA ARG A 498 24.71 12.36 45.87
C ARG A 498 25.37 11.27 45.01
N ALA A 499 24.75 10.09 44.95
CA ALA A 499 25.15 8.99 44.08
C ALA A 499 24.39 8.97 42.72
N GLY A 500 24.07 7.77 42.20
CA GLY A 500 23.33 7.53 40.96
C GLY A 500 21.85 7.92 40.99
N ASP A 501 21.36 8.38 39.84
CA ASP A 501 19.92 8.44 39.53
C ASP A 501 19.43 7.13 38.88
N ILE A 502 20.28 6.57 38.03
CA ILE A 502 20.07 5.33 37.29
C ILE A 502 21.08 4.30 37.80
N LEU A 503 20.65 3.06 38.03
CA LEU A 503 21.50 1.93 38.39
C LEU A 503 21.46 0.92 37.23
N ASN A 504 22.57 0.75 36.52
CA ASN A 504 22.74 -0.33 35.56
C ASN A 504 23.28 -1.58 36.24
N ASN A 505 22.61 -2.71 36.03
CA ASN A 505 22.96 -4.02 36.56
C ASN A 505 23.01 -5.01 35.40
N SER A 506 24.13 -5.04 34.66
CA SER A 506 24.32 -5.93 33.51
C SER A 506 24.66 -7.38 33.91
N TRP A 507 24.12 -7.84 35.05
CA TRP A 507 24.41 -9.11 35.69
C TRP A 507 23.15 -9.77 36.25
N GLY A 508 23.24 -11.09 36.45
CA GLY A 508 22.15 -11.90 37.01
C GLY A 508 22.60 -13.33 37.29
N GLY A 509 21.72 -14.11 37.91
CA GLY A 509 21.98 -15.46 38.40
C GLY A 509 22.01 -15.53 39.93
N GLY A 510 22.65 -16.58 40.46
CA GLY A 510 22.67 -16.86 41.90
C GLY A 510 21.32 -17.33 42.45
N GLY A 511 21.20 -17.32 43.78
CA GLY A 511 19.95 -17.61 44.49
C GLY A 511 19.15 -16.34 44.80
N PHE A 512 17.86 -16.50 45.11
CA PHE A 512 17.05 -15.38 45.62
C PHE A 512 17.64 -14.86 46.94
N SER A 513 17.94 -13.57 47.00
CA SER A 513 18.50 -12.92 48.18
C SER A 513 17.61 -11.81 48.72
N SER A 514 17.11 -11.97 49.94
CA SER A 514 16.33 -10.95 50.64
C SER A 514 17.13 -9.66 50.91
N ALA A 515 18.46 -9.74 51.00
CA ALA A 515 19.31 -8.56 51.22
C ALA A 515 19.36 -7.67 49.95
N ILE A 516 19.65 -8.29 48.80
CA ILE A 516 19.66 -7.63 47.49
C ILE A 516 18.26 -7.13 47.14
N SER A 517 17.21 -7.93 47.39
CA SER A 517 15.82 -7.52 47.17
C SER A 517 15.40 -6.33 48.04
N SER A 518 15.85 -6.26 49.31
CA SER A 518 15.63 -5.08 50.17
C SER A 518 16.37 -3.84 49.65
N ALA A 519 17.60 -4.01 49.13
CA ALA A 519 18.40 -2.90 48.61
C ALA A 519 17.76 -2.29 47.35
N PHE A 520 17.31 -3.10 46.39
CA PHE A 520 16.53 -2.61 45.24
C PHE A 520 15.19 -1.99 45.65
N THR A 521 14.52 -2.54 46.67
CA THR A 521 13.27 -1.96 47.20
C THR A 521 13.51 -0.56 47.77
N TRP A 522 14.60 -0.38 48.52
CA TRP A 522 15.01 0.93 49.05
C TRP A 522 15.43 1.89 47.94
N ALA A 523 16.25 1.45 46.98
CA ALA A 523 16.67 2.25 45.83
C ALA A 523 15.44 2.79 45.06
N SER A 524 14.48 1.91 44.77
CA SER A 524 13.22 2.21 44.08
C SER A 524 12.26 3.16 44.84
N THR A 525 12.45 3.42 46.13
CA THR A 525 11.47 4.15 46.97
C THR A 525 12.05 5.32 47.76
N SER A 526 13.35 5.30 48.02
CA SER A 526 14.06 6.25 48.89
C SER A 526 15.22 6.94 48.19
N GLY A 527 15.84 6.30 47.19
CA GLY A 527 16.84 6.93 46.33
C GLY A 527 16.27 8.16 45.59
N ARG A 528 17.14 9.08 45.16
CA ARG A 528 16.77 10.36 44.53
C ARG A 528 15.72 11.15 45.34
N ASP A 529 15.98 11.36 46.63
CA ASP A 529 15.12 12.08 47.57
C ASP A 529 13.66 11.56 47.60
N GLY A 530 13.49 10.23 47.56
CA GLY A 530 12.18 9.58 47.59
C GLY A 530 11.46 9.47 46.23
N LYS A 531 12.08 9.92 45.13
CA LYS A 531 11.56 9.67 43.77
C LYS A 531 11.79 8.23 43.29
N GLY A 532 12.73 7.53 43.93
CA GLY A 532 13.26 6.25 43.50
C GLY A 532 14.35 6.41 42.43
N ALA A 533 15.51 5.78 42.66
CA ALA A 533 16.52 5.57 41.64
C ALA A 533 16.13 4.36 40.76
N ILE A 534 16.27 4.48 39.44
CA ILE A 534 15.73 3.48 38.49
C ILE A 534 16.79 2.41 38.24
N SER A 535 16.44 1.15 38.54
CA SER A 535 17.34 0.00 38.43
C SER A 535 17.04 -0.81 37.18
N TYR A 536 17.86 -0.69 36.15
CA TYR A 536 17.81 -1.50 34.93
C TYR A 536 18.64 -2.77 35.16
N ILE A 537 18.07 -3.93 34.87
CA ILE A 537 18.68 -5.24 35.15
C ILE A 537 18.51 -6.18 33.96
N ALA A 538 19.59 -6.83 33.54
CA ALA A 538 19.62 -7.80 32.46
C ALA A 538 18.74 -9.03 32.75
N THR A 539 17.87 -9.46 31.83
CA THR A 539 17.01 -10.65 32.07
C THR A 539 17.82 -11.95 32.18
N GLY A 540 18.90 -12.07 31.40
CA GLY A 540 19.81 -13.23 31.35
C GLY A 540 20.08 -13.72 29.93
N ASN A 541 21.21 -14.44 29.75
CA ASN A 541 21.66 -14.99 28.47
C ASN A 541 21.50 -16.53 28.40
N GLY A 542 20.34 -17.04 28.85
CA GLY A 542 20.04 -18.47 29.05
C GLY A 542 19.17 -19.10 27.96
N PHE A 543 19.09 -18.52 26.77
CA PHE A 543 18.40 -19.06 25.58
C PHE A 543 16.92 -19.36 25.81
N GLY A 544 16.11 -18.33 26.08
CA GLY A 544 14.68 -18.49 26.37
C GLY A 544 14.36 -19.02 27.78
N ALA A 545 15.36 -19.16 28.66
CA ALA A 545 15.13 -19.47 30.06
C ALA A 545 14.32 -18.36 30.78
N PRO A 546 13.64 -18.66 31.91
CA PRO A 546 12.92 -17.67 32.71
C PRO A 546 13.81 -16.51 33.17
N VAL A 547 13.25 -15.29 33.25
CA VAL A 547 13.95 -14.09 33.76
C VAL A 547 14.66 -14.38 35.10
N SER A 548 15.97 -14.13 35.13
CA SER A 548 16.83 -14.45 36.26
C SER A 548 16.66 -13.50 37.45
N PHE A 549 17.19 -13.86 38.61
CA PHE A 549 17.38 -12.93 39.73
C PHE A 549 18.62 -12.06 39.43
N PRO A 550 18.64 -10.75 39.75
CA PRO A 550 17.59 -9.97 40.39
C PRO A 550 16.54 -9.35 39.44
N ALA A 551 16.67 -9.51 38.12
CA ALA A 551 15.75 -8.89 37.15
C ALA A 551 14.27 -9.27 37.38
N ASN A 552 14.00 -10.49 37.84
CA ASN A 552 12.64 -10.96 38.16
C ASN A 552 11.93 -10.17 39.27
N LEU A 553 12.67 -9.37 40.07
CA LEU A 553 12.11 -8.42 41.03
C LEU A 553 11.34 -7.27 40.36
N SER A 554 11.46 -7.08 39.05
CA SER A 554 10.63 -6.13 38.28
C SER A 554 9.13 -6.35 38.50
N SER A 555 8.72 -7.59 38.80
CA SER A 555 7.34 -7.99 39.09
C SER A 555 6.81 -7.55 40.46
N THR A 556 7.68 -7.12 41.37
CA THR A 556 7.33 -6.73 42.75
C THR A 556 7.85 -5.35 43.17
N ILE A 557 8.88 -4.82 42.51
CA ILE A 557 9.51 -3.54 42.82
C ILE A 557 9.26 -2.56 41.64
N PRO A 558 8.51 -1.46 41.84
CA PRO A 558 8.14 -0.55 40.74
C PRO A 558 9.30 0.04 39.95
N GLY A 559 10.41 0.40 40.62
CA GLY A 559 11.60 0.98 40.01
C GLY A 559 12.67 -0.03 39.53
N VAL A 560 12.37 -1.33 39.52
CA VAL A 560 13.22 -2.35 38.86
C VAL A 560 12.65 -2.64 37.48
N ILE A 561 13.51 -2.57 36.46
CA ILE A 561 13.18 -2.75 35.04
C ILE A 561 14.00 -3.92 34.50
N ALA A 562 13.33 -4.97 34.02
CA ALA A 562 14.00 -6.14 33.44
C ALA A 562 14.15 -6.00 31.92
N VAL A 563 15.39 -5.87 31.44
CA VAL A 563 15.71 -5.58 30.03
C VAL A 563 16.17 -6.85 29.31
N GLY A 564 15.41 -7.25 28.29
CA GLY A 564 15.78 -8.33 27.37
C GLY A 564 16.55 -7.81 26.15
N ALA A 565 17.01 -8.71 25.28
CA ALA A 565 17.83 -8.37 24.11
C ALA A 565 17.06 -8.50 22.79
N SER A 566 17.16 -7.49 21.92
CA SER A 566 16.74 -7.55 20.51
C SER A 566 17.91 -7.44 19.54
N THR A 567 17.64 -7.79 18.28
CA THR A 567 18.62 -7.84 17.19
C THR A 567 18.46 -6.71 16.19
N ASN A 568 19.46 -6.55 15.31
CA ASN A 568 19.43 -5.70 14.12
C ASN A 568 18.38 -6.12 13.06
N LEU A 569 17.53 -7.10 13.36
CA LEU A 569 16.44 -7.60 12.52
C LEU A 569 15.05 -7.39 13.17
N ASP A 570 14.97 -6.67 14.29
CA ASP A 570 13.76 -6.52 15.12
C ASP A 570 13.16 -7.86 15.59
N GLN A 571 14.06 -8.80 15.92
CA GLN A 571 13.76 -10.09 16.51
C GLN A 571 14.29 -10.14 17.95
N LEU A 572 13.72 -11.01 18.78
CA LEU A 572 14.32 -11.41 20.06
C LEU A 572 15.69 -12.03 19.76
N ALA A 573 16.72 -11.62 20.50
CA ALA A 573 18.02 -12.25 20.37
C ALA A 573 17.98 -13.64 21.01
N SER A 574 18.48 -14.66 20.30
CA SER A 574 18.30 -16.09 20.64
C SER A 574 18.72 -16.49 22.06
N TYR A 575 19.63 -15.75 22.66
CA TYR A 575 20.16 -15.93 24.02
C TYR A 575 19.30 -15.30 25.11
N SER A 576 18.39 -14.36 24.81
CA SER A 576 17.64 -13.59 25.80
C SER A 576 16.73 -14.47 26.66
N ASN A 577 16.75 -14.25 27.99
CA ASN A 577 15.73 -14.79 28.88
C ASN A 577 14.39 -14.06 28.68
N VAL A 578 13.31 -14.79 28.94
CA VAL A 578 11.91 -14.38 28.69
C VAL A 578 11.02 -14.66 29.90
N GLY A 579 9.84 -14.06 29.93
CA GLY A 579 8.83 -14.28 30.98
C GLY A 579 7.94 -13.07 31.25
N PRO A 580 6.90 -13.21 32.11
CA PRO A 580 6.00 -12.12 32.49
C PRO A 580 6.70 -10.97 33.26
N GLN A 581 7.99 -11.11 33.58
CA GLN A 581 8.79 -10.09 34.24
C GLN A 581 9.53 -9.16 33.27
N VAL A 582 9.67 -9.51 31.98
CA VAL A 582 10.38 -8.65 30.99
C VAL A 582 9.62 -7.34 30.83
N ASP A 583 10.30 -6.21 30.99
CA ASP A 583 9.70 -4.89 30.78
C ASP A 583 9.69 -4.51 29.30
N PHE A 584 10.82 -4.65 28.63
CA PHE A 584 11.00 -4.44 27.20
C PHE A 584 12.34 -5.05 26.77
N VAL A 585 12.56 -5.12 25.47
CA VAL A 585 13.85 -5.45 24.88
C VAL A 585 14.58 -4.19 24.38
N ALA A 586 15.91 -4.25 24.31
CA ALA A 586 16.72 -3.24 23.64
C ALA A 586 17.79 -3.89 22.75
N PRO A 587 18.25 -3.20 21.69
CA PRO A 587 19.32 -3.68 20.81
C PRO A 587 20.57 -4.18 21.55
N SER A 588 21.08 -5.36 21.16
CA SER A 588 22.19 -6.04 21.87
C SER A 588 23.16 -6.83 20.99
N GLY A 589 22.77 -7.27 19.81
CA GLY A 589 23.67 -8.01 18.92
C GLY A 589 22.93 -8.70 17.78
N GLY A 590 23.65 -9.42 16.93
CA GLY A 590 23.01 -10.25 15.90
C GLY A 590 22.16 -11.40 16.47
N PRO A 591 21.45 -12.14 15.60
CA PRO A 591 20.59 -13.27 16.00
C PRO A 591 21.34 -14.41 16.69
N THR A 592 22.66 -14.53 16.48
CA THR A 592 23.53 -15.51 17.14
C THR A 592 24.43 -14.82 18.17
N TYR A 593 24.48 -15.33 19.41
CA TYR A 593 25.38 -14.82 20.45
C TYR A 593 26.85 -14.86 20.02
N GLY A 594 27.59 -13.75 20.22
CA GLY A 594 28.97 -13.63 19.75
C GLY A 594 29.16 -13.68 18.23
N GLY A 595 28.08 -13.48 17.46
CA GLY A 595 28.08 -13.52 16.00
C GLY A 595 28.55 -12.21 15.34
N THR A 596 27.85 -11.80 14.28
CA THR A 596 28.00 -10.49 13.65
C THR A 596 26.97 -9.49 14.16
N ALA A 597 27.15 -8.20 13.84
CA ALA A 597 26.32 -7.10 14.32
C ALA A 597 26.31 -6.94 15.86
N ASN A 598 27.44 -7.26 16.52
CA ASN A 598 27.63 -6.94 17.93
C ASN A 598 27.79 -5.42 18.16
N ILE A 599 27.73 -5.00 19.43
CA ILE A 599 27.77 -3.60 19.84
C ILE A 599 29.21 -3.07 19.81
N VAL A 600 29.38 -1.96 19.09
CA VAL A 600 30.56 -1.09 19.13
C VAL A 600 30.39 -0.10 20.27
N THR A 601 31.30 -0.15 21.23
CA THR A 601 31.34 0.65 22.46
C THR A 601 32.80 0.82 22.91
N THR A 602 33.05 1.55 23.99
CA THR A 602 34.36 1.63 24.64
C THR A 602 34.84 0.27 25.12
N ASP A 603 36.14 0.01 25.07
CA ASP A 603 36.75 -1.21 25.57
C ASP A 603 37.88 -0.89 26.56
N ARG A 604 38.33 -1.88 27.32
CA ARG A 604 39.50 -1.72 28.20
C ARG A 604 40.76 -1.59 27.36
N THR A 605 41.53 -0.52 27.58
CA THR A 605 42.66 -0.16 26.70
C THR A 605 43.74 -1.24 26.67
N GLY A 606 44.09 -1.73 25.48
CA GLY A 606 45.16 -2.70 25.28
C GLY A 606 44.72 -4.17 25.28
N ALA A 607 45.60 -5.06 25.72
CA ALA A 607 45.43 -6.51 25.53
C ALA A 607 44.42 -7.20 26.47
N ASP A 608 43.89 -6.47 27.45
CA ASP A 608 42.91 -6.95 28.43
C ASP A 608 41.46 -6.56 28.06
N GLY A 609 41.22 -5.94 26.90
CA GLY A 609 39.88 -5.67 26.36
C GLY A 609 39.34 -6.84 25.53
N TYR A 610 38.05 -6.76 25.16
CA TYR A 610 37.45 -7.70 24.19
C TYR A 610 38.20 -7.67 22.85
N ASN A 611 38.63 -6.49 22.42
CA ASN A 611 39.46 -6.25 21.26
C ASN A 611 40.89 -5.87 21.69
N SER A 612 41.76 -6.88 21.81
CA SER A 612 43.19 -6.72 22.17
C SER A 612 44.04 -5.77 21.30
N THR A 613 43.45 -5.15 20.27
CA THR A 613 44.12 -4.23 19.32
C THR A 613 43.55 -2.79 19.30
N SER A 614 42.48 -2.50 20.06
CA SER A 614 41.79 -1.20 20.04
C SER A 614 41.11 -0.91 21.38
N ASP A 615 41.04 0.36 21.76
CA ASP A 615 40.32 0.82 22.97
C ASP A 615 38.78 0.81 22.79
N TYR A 616 38.27 0.06 21.79
CA TYR A 616 36.88 -0.02 21.35
C TYR A 616 36.55 -1.39 20.75
N THR A 617 35.35 -1.89 21.05
CA THR A 617 34.82 -3.17 20.55
C THR A 617 34.39 -3.08 19.08
N THR A 618 34.12 -4.23 18.45
CA THR A 618 33.77 -4.33 17.02
C THR A 618 32.34 -4.85 16.79
N THR A 619 31.89 -4.82 15.53
CA THR A 619 30.66 -5.49 15.09
C THR A 619 30.84 -7.00 14.81
N GLY A 620 32.06 -7.52 14.97
CA GLY A 620 32.41 -8.94 14.80
C GLY A 620 32.55 -9.67 16.14
N ALA A 621 33.28 -10.78 16.15
CA ALA A 621 33.47 -11.64 17.32
C ALA A 621 34.08 -10.90 18.53
N ASP A 622 35.00 -9.97 18.28
CA ASP A 622 35.62 -9.09 19.29
C ASP A 622 34.66 -7.91 19.61
N GLY A 623 33.42 -8.24 19.99
CA GLY A 623 32.29 -7.32 20.02
C GLY A 623 31.38 -7.54 21.23
N PHE A 624 30.86 -6.46 21.81
CA PHE A 624 30.04 -6.55 23.03
C PHE A 624 28.62 -7.00 22.68
N SER A 625 28.06 -7.98 23.40
CA SER A 625 26.69 -8.46 23.16
C SER A 625 26.10 -9.17 24.38
N GLY A 626 24.80 -9.49 24.33
CA GLY A 626 24.06 -10.08 25.46
C GLY A 626 23.10 -9.07 26.08
N THR A 627 22.19 -9.54 26.94
CA THR A 627 21.29 -8.64 27.71
C THR A 627 22.06 -7.59 28.53
N SER A 628 23.33 -7.85 28.83
CA SER A 628 24.32 -6.93 29.40
C SER A 628 24.61 -5.67 28.57
N SER A 629 24.32 -5.69 27.27
CA SER A 629 24.48 -4.55 26.33
C SER A 629 23.15 -3.84 26.05
N ALA A 630 22.03 -4.59 26.06
CA ALA A 630 20.68 -4.04 26.02
C ALA A 630 20.35 -3.19 27.27
N THR A 631 20.77 -3.66 28.45
CA THR A 631 20.50 -3.00 29.75
C THR A 631 21.08 -1.58 29.83
N PRO A 632 22.36 -1.31 29.50
CA PRO A 632 22.93 0.04 29.55
C PRO A 632 22.34 0.98 28.50
N LEU A 633 21.94 0.47 27.33
CA LEU A 633 21.24 1.26 26.33
C LEU A 633 19.90 1.78 26.89
N ALA A 634 19.09 0.91 27.49
CA ALA A 634 17.87 1.30 28.18
C ALA A 634 18.12 2.22 29.39
N ALA A 635 19.18 1.99 30.16
CA ALA A 635 19.58 2.84 31.28
C ALA A 635 19.95 4.26 30.82
N GLY A 636 20.62 4.38 29.66
CA GLY A 636 20.90 5.66 29.01
C GLY A 636 19.63 6.38 28.55
N ILE A 637 18.65 5.67 27.97
CA ILE A 637 17.33 6.28 27.65
C ILE A 637 16.66 6.80 28.93
N GLY A 638 16.74 6.04 30.04
CA GLY A 638 16.31 6.51 31.37
C GLY A 638 17.01 7.79 31.84
N ALA A 639 18.33 7.90 31.59
CA ALA A 639 19.10 9.10 31.92
C ALA A 639 18.72 10.31 31.05
N LEU A 640 18.41 10.11 29.76
CA LEU A 640 17.86 11.16 28.89
C LEU A 640 16.50 11.66 29.41
N ILE A 641 15.60 10.76 29.82
CA ILE A 641 14.28 11.12 30.37
C ILE A 641 14.43 11.97 31.62
N LEU A 642 15.34 11.60 32.54
CA LEU A 642 15.63 12.39 33.74
C LEU A 642 16.40 13.69 33.47
N ALA A 643 17.14 13.78 32.37
CA ALA A 643 17.78 15.02 31.93
C ALA A 643 16.75 16.02 31.38
N GLN A 644 15.62 15.53 30.87
CA GLN A 644 14.49 16.34 30.41
C GLN A 644 13.56 16.74 31.57
N ASP A 645 13.21 15.81 32.47
CA ASP A 645 12.49 16.11 33.71
C ASP A 645 13.02 15.30 34.92
N PRO A 646 13.87 15.90 35.77
CA PRO A 646 14.40 15.24 36.96
C PRO A 646 13.37 15.16 38.11
N SER A 647 12.15 15.66 37.95
CA SER A 647 11.07 15.50 38.95
C SER A 647 10.44 14.11 38.92
N LEU A 648 10.49 13.41 37.78
CA LEU A 648 9.87 12.11 37.56
C LEU A 648 10.32 11.04 38.57
N THR A 649 9.35 10.24 39.00
CA THR A 649 9.58 9.05 39.85
C THR A 649 9.97 7.83 39.02
N ALA A 650 10.61 6.85 39.66
CA ALA A 650 11.01 5.60 39.00
C ALA A 650 9.84 4.85 38.33
N ALA A 651 8.65 4.89 38.94
CA ALA A 651 7.44 4.29 38.39
C ALA A 651 6.94 5.03 37.13
N GLN A 652 7.05 6.36 37.09
CA GLN A 652 6.66 7.16 35.91
C GLN A 652 7.63 6.94 34.75
N VAL A 653 8.95 6.91 35.00
CA VAL A 653 9.96 6.63 33.96
C VAL A 653 9.71 5.24 33.35
N ARG A 654 9.47 4.22 34.20
CA ARG A 654 9.11 2.87 33.74
C ARG A 654 7.80 2.82 32.97
N GLY A 655 6.76 3.52 33.45
CA GLY A 655 5.45 3.60 32.80
C GLY A 655 5.53 4.22 31.41
N LEU A 656 6.25 5.34 31.29
CA LEU A 656 6.55 6.02 30.03
C LEU A 656 7.22 5.05 29.04
N MET A 657 8.38 4.50 29.42
CA MET A 657 9.17 3.62 28.54
C MET A 657 8.42 2.34 28.09
N ARG A 658 7.44 1.86 28.88
CA ARG A 658 6.56 0.73 28.49
C ARG A 658 5.47 1.11 27.48
N ASN A 659 5.03 2.36 27.46
CA ASN A 659 4.00 2.82 26.53
C ASN A 659 4.60 3.37 25.22
N THR A 660 5.84 3.86 25.26
CA THR A 660 6.59 4.39 24.12
C THR A 660 7.51 3.34 23.46
N THR A 661 7.08 2.08 23.41
CA THR A 661 7.80 0.97 22.78
C THR A 661 7.30 0.66 21.38
N ASP A 662 8.25 0.27 20.52
CA ASP A 662 7.98 -0.29 19.19
C ASP A 662 7.59 -1.76 19.32
N LEU A 663 6.45 -2.13 18.76
CA LEU A 663 5.91 -3.50 18.89
C LEU A 663 6.53 -4.39 17.81
N ILE A 664 7.71 -4.96 18.10
CA ILE A 664 8.57 -5.74 17.18
C ILE A 664 8.37 -7.27 17.26
N GLY A 665 9.09 -8.05 16.45
CA GLY A 665 9.05 -9.52 16.40
C GLY A 665 7.81 -10.12 15.70
N PRO A 666 7.79 -11.41 15.32
CA PRO A 666 6.64 -12.04 14.65
C PRO A 666 5.51 -12.47 15.60
N VAL A 667 5.30 -11.76 16.72
CA VAL A 667 4.41 -12.19 17.83
C VAL A 667 3.10 -11.40 17.95
N ALA A 668 2.11 -12.00 18.59
CA ALA A 668 0.95 -11.27 19.12
C ALA A 668 1.29 -10.60 20.47
N TYR A 669 0.79 -9.37 20.66
CA TYR A 669 0.81 -8.68 21.94
C TYR A 669 -0.63 -8.64 22.50
N ASP A 670 -0.79 -8.74 23.82
CA ASP A 670 -2.10 -8.75 24.47
C ASP A 670 -2.82 -7.39 24.38
N ASN A 671 -4.04 -7.30 24.93
CA ASN A 671 -4.81 -6.06 24.93
C ASN A 671 -4.12 -4.88 25.66
N LYS A 672 -3.11 -5.12 26.51
CA LYS A 672 -2.29 -4.08 27.18
C LYS A 672 -1.02 -3.72 26.40
N GLY A 673 -0.70 -4.44 25.32
CA GLY A 673 0.53 -4.27 24.56
C GLY A 673 1.69 -5.10 25.11
N PHE A 674 1.41 -6.19 25.84
CA PHE A 674 2.42 -7.05 26.46
C PHE A 674 2.59 -8.39 25.73
N ASN A 675 3.82 -8.88 25.67
CA ASN A 675 4.19 -10.21 25.21
C ASN A 675 5.29 -10.79 26.13
N THR A 676 5.25 -12.10 26.44
CA THR A 676 6.20 -12.72 27.38
C THR A 676 7.65 -12.80 26.88
N GLN A 677 7.89 -12.71 25.57
CA GLN A 677 9.24 -12.68 24.99
C GLN A 677 9.79 -11.25 24.92
N TYR A 678 8.99 -10.30 24.43
CA TYR A 678 9.43 -8.94 24.12
C TYR A 678 9.10 -7.91 25.22
N GLY A 679 8.43 -8.31 26.31
CA GLY A 679 7.86 -7.39 27.28
C GLY A 679 6.79 -6.51 26.62
N TYR A 680 6.90 -5.20 26.78
CA TYR A 680 6.07 -4.23 26.08
C TYR A 680 6.56 -3.88 24.66
N GLY A 681 7.65 -4.49 24.17
CA GLY A 681 8.24 -4.23 22.85
C GLY A 681 9.71 -3.81 22.93
N ARG A 682 10.25 -3.23 21.85
CA ARG A 682 11.57 -2.59 21.80
C ARG A 682 11.48 -1.18 22.38
N VAL A 683 12.43 -0.78 23.20
CA VAL A 683 12.51 0.60 23.71
C VAL A 683 12.82 1.60 22.57
N ASN A 684 12.05 2.68 22.49
CA ASN A 684 12.27 3.80 21.56
C ASN A 684 12.62 5.06 22.36
N ALA A 685 13.76 5.70 22.07
CA ALA A 685 14.22 6.87 22.80
C ALA A 685 13.49 8.16 22.37
N ASN A 686 13.29 8.33 21.06
CA ASN A 686 12.67 9.50 20.45
C ASN A 686 11.24 9.72 20.95
N THR A 687 10.42 8.67 20.89
CA THR A 687 9.04 8.66 21.39
C THR A 687 9.01 8.86 22.91
N ALA A 688 9.89 8.20 23.67
CA ALA A 688 9.97 8.36 25.12
C ALA A 688 10.31 9.81 25.54
N ILE A 689 11.24 10.47 24.84
CA ILE A 689 11.67 11.84 25.18
C ILE A 689 10.65 12.89 24.76
N ARG A 690 9.92 12.69 23.66
CA ARG A 690 8.85 13.61 23.23
C ARG A 690 7.68 13.65 24.20
N GLY A 691 7.28 12.51 24.76
CA GLY A 691 6.24 12.42 25.79
C GLY A 691 6.54 13.17 27.10
N VAL A 692 7.79 13.56 27.37
CA VAL A 692 8.16 14.23 28.63
C VAL A 692 7.64 15.66 28.67
N GLY A 693 6.66 15.88 29.56
CA GLY A 693 6.07 17.18 29.84
C GLY A 693 4.77 17.47 29.08
N ILE A 694 4.23 16.49 28.35
CA ILE A 694 2.95 16.56 27.62
C ILE A 694 2.04 15.38 28.01
N ALA A 695 0.77 15.45 27.62
CA ALA A 695 -0.09 14.27 27.52
C ALA A 695 -0.13 13.94 26.04
N GLU A 696 0.22 12.70 25.68
CA GLU A 696 0.37 12.26 24.28
C GLU A 696 -0.53 11.03 24.08
N ILE A 697 -1.39 11.04 23.07
CA ILE A 697 -2.24 9.91 22.72
C ILE A 697 -1.60 9.01 21.67
N GLN A 698 -1.79 7.69 21.80
CA GLN A 698 -1.57 6.76 20.69
C GLN A 698 -2.73 5.77 20.57
N VAL A 699 -3.31 5.65 19.38
CA VAL A 699 -4.40 4.70 19.09
C VAL A 699 -3.89 3.63 18.13
N LEU A 700 -4.01 2.34 18.51
CA LEU A 700 -3.54 1.24 17.67
C LEU A 700 -4.63 0.21 17.41
N GLN A 701 -4.61 -0.36 16.21
CA GLN A 701 -5.14 -1.69 15.94
C GLN A 701 -3.98 -2.70 16.07
N ASP A 702 -4.02 -3.48 17.15
CA ASP A 702 -3.03 -4.49 17.56
C ASP A 702 -1.60 -3.93 17.73
N ARG A 703 -0.93 -3.67 16.60
CA ARG A 703 0.45 -3.16 16.47
C ARG A 703 0.58 -1.97 15.51
N THR A 704 -0.41 -1.72 14.66
CA THR A 704 -0.44 -0.63 13.67
C THR A 704 -0.95 0.65 14.33
N ASN A 705 -0.18 1.74 14.28
CA ASN A 705 -0.66 3.05 14.70
C ASN A 705 -1.75 3.55 13.75
N ILE A 706 -2.86 4.03 14.31
CA ILE A 706 -3.96 4.65 13.58
C ILE A 706 -3.80 6.16 13.75
N ALA A 707 -3.36 6.87 12.71
CA ALA A 707 -3.15 8.32 12.79
C ALA A 707 -4.46 9.11 12.94
N ASP A 708 -4.43 10.23 13.67
CA ASP A 708 -5.58 11.13 13.78
C ASP A 708 -6.00 11.73 12.42
N ASN A 709 -7.31 11.82 12.22
CA ASN A 709 -8.07 12.31 11.06
C ASN A 709 -7.80 11.60 9.71
N THR A 710 -6.62 11.07 9.44
CA THR A 710 -6.29 10.34 8.20
C THR A 710 -6.25 8.82 8.36
N GLY A 711 -6.12 8.31 9.59
CA GLY A 711 -6.11 6.88 9.86
C GLY A 711 -7.41 6.20 9.43
N SER A 712 -7.29 4.94 9.00
CA SER A 712 -8.47 4.10 8.79
C SER A 712 -8.22 2.64 9.11
N PHE A 713 -9.28 1.94 9.50
CA PHE A 713 -9.28 0.49 9.66
C PHE A 713 -10.39 -0.13 8.81
N SER A 714 -10.12 -1.28 8.17
CA SER A 714 -11.01 -1.89 7.20
C SER A 714 -11.48 -3.28 7.64
N PHE A 715 -12.79 -3.42 7.89
CA PHE A 715 -13.46 -4.68 8.17
C PHE A 715 -13.88 -5.41 6.89
N ALA A 716 -14.00 -6.74 6.96
CA ALA A 716 -14.55 -7.59 5.91
C ALA A 716 -15.35 -8.73 6.54
N ALA A 717 -16.68 -8.70 6.40
CA ALA A 717 -17.59 -9.66 7.04
C ALA A 717 -18.68 -10.12 6.06
N GLY A 718 -19.08 -11.39 6.18
CA GLY A 718 -20.21 -11.93 5.41
C GLY A 718 -21.53 -11.30 5.83
N VAL A 719 -22.48 -11.16 4.91
CA VAL A 719 -23.81 -10.63 5.22
C VAL A 719 -24.49 -11.46 6.31
N GLY A 720 -24.91 -10.79 7.39
CA GLY A 720 -25.49 -11.40 8.58
C GLY A 720 -24.49 -11.93 9.61
N GLN A 721 -23.19 -11.97 9.29
CA GLN A 721 -22.12 -12.25 10.25
C GLN A 721 -21.67 -10.96 10.96
N THR A 722 -20.84 -11.11 12.01
CA THR A 722 -20.21 -9.98 12.71
C THR A 722 -18.71 -10.22 12.84
N GLN A 723 -17.91 -9.21 12.52
CA GLN A 723 -16.48 -9.14 12.83
C GLN A 723 -16.27 -8.10 13.93
N THR A 724 -15.51 -8.42 14.97
CA THR A 724 -15.15 -7.49 16.05
C THR A 724 -13.66 -7.17 15.98
N GLN A 725 -13.30 -5.89 15.98
CA GLN A 725 -11.92 -5.43 16.17
C GLN A 725 -11.80 -4.73 17.53
N THR A 726 -10.67 -4.89 18.21
CA THR A 726 -10.31 -4.10 19.39
C THR A 726 -9.21 -3.11 19.04
N PHE A 727 -9.33 -1.90 19.59
CA PHE A 727 -8.36 -0.82 19.48
C PHE A 727 -7.82 -0.50 20.88
N ARG A 728 -6.52 -0.21 20.97
CA ARG A 728 -5.84 0.19 22.22
C ARG A 728 -5.53 1.67 22.18
N VAL A 729 -5.87 2.39 23.24
CA VAL A 729 -5.50 3.81 23.44
C VAL A 729 -4.48 3.88 24.57
N ARG A 730 -3.27 4.39 24.31
CA ARG A 730 -2.17 4.53 25.27
C ARG A 730 -1.95 6.02 25.62
N ASN A 731 -1.54 6.30 26.86
CA ASN A 731 -0.90 7.58 27.19
C ASN A 731 0.62 7.45 27.01
N GLN A 732 1.17 8.07 25.98
CA GLN A 732 2.63 8.12 25.73
C GLN A 732 3.30 9.33 26.40
N GLY A 733 2.55 10.18 27.11
CA GLY A 733 3.05 11.36 27.80
C GLY A 733 3.31 11.16 29.30
N THR A 734 3.99 12.14 29.93
CA THR A 734 4.18 12.18 31.40
C THR A 734 3.14 13.02 32.16
N LYS A 735 2.17 13.63 31.46
CA LYS A 735 0.95 14.19 32.04
C LYS A 735 -0.23 13.25 31.84
N ASP A 736 -1.25 13.44 32.67
CA ASP A 736 -2.51 12.69 32.61
C ASP A 736 -3.28 12.95 31.30
N LEU A 737 -3.48 11.89 30.51
CA LEU A 737 -4.28 11.91 29.29
C LEU A 737 -5.75 11.66 29.65
N THR A 738 -6.59 12.70 29.55
CA THR A 738 -8.03 12.64 29.80
C THR A 738 -8.76 12.40 28.48
N LEU A 739 -9.58 11.37 28.43
CA LEU A 739 -10.40 10.95 27.29
C LEU A 739 -11.88 11.20 27.61
N GLY A 740 -12.66 11.62 26.62
CA GLY A 740 -14.13 11.68 26.66
C GLY A 740 -14.77 10.43 26.05
N ALA A 741 -16.07 10.22 26.31
CA ALA A 741 -16.83 9.10 25.76
C ALA A 741 -16.79 9.02 24.22
N ILE A 742 -16.75 7.78 23.68
CA ILE A 742 -16.64 7.53 22.24
C ILE A 742 -17.96 7.81 21.51
N SER A 743 -17.87 8.61 20.46
CA SER A 743 -18.90 8.76 19.43
C SER A 743 -18.58 7.85 18.23
N LEU A 744 -19.60 7.14 17.75
CA LEU A 744 -19.59 6.43 16.47
C LEU A 744 -20.61 7.12 15.57
N GLY A 745 -20.21 7.47 14.36
CA GLY A 745 -21.07 8.19 13.41
C GLY A 745 -22.30 7.39 12.95
N GLY A 746 -23.23 8.09 12.28
CA GLY A 746 -24.45 7.50 11.73
C GLY A 746 -24.19 6.71 10.44
N GLY A 747 -23.84 5.43 10.56
CA GLY A 747 -23.62 4.52 9.43
C GLY A 747 -24.20 3.13 9.68
N SER A 748 -24.77 2.51 8.64
CA SER A 748 -25.30 1.14 8.73
C SER A 748 -24.18 0.11 8.89
N GLY A 749 -24.43 -0.93 9.70
CA GLY A 749 -23.52 -2.06 9.87
C GLY A 749 -22.41 -1.88 10.93
N PHE A 750 -22.23 -0.72 11.54
CA PHE A 750 -21.24 -0.54 12.63
C PHE A 750 -21.90 -0.37 14.01
N SER A 751 -21.27 -0.90 15.06
CA SER A 751 -21.68 -0.65 16.46
C SER A 751 -20.53 -0.81 17.45
N LEU A 752 -20.54 -0.07 18.56
CA LEU A 752 -19.59 -0.28 19.66
C LEU A 752 -19.93 -1.59 20.40
N ALA A 753 -18.95 -2.49 20.46
CA ALA A 753 -19.01 -3.74 21.21
C ALA A 753 -18.47 -3.56 22.64
N SER A 754 -17.49 -2.69 22.81
CA SER A 754 -17.01 -2.17 24.09
C SER A 754 -16.57 -0.70 23.91
N SER A 755 -16.60 0.09 24.98
CA SER A 755 -16.23 1.51 24.97
C SER A 755 -15.77 1.93 26.35
N PHE A 756 -14.86 2.91 26.41
CA PHE A 756 -14.67 3.72 27.62
C PHE A 756 -15.68 4.87 27.67
N THR A 757 -15.85 5.41 28.87
CA THR A 757 -16.53 6.68 29.17
C THR A 757 -15.49 7.76 29.46
N ASP A 758 -15.92 8.95 29.89
CA ASP A 758 -15.01 9.99 30.39
C ASP A 758 -14.05 9.39 31.45
N THR A 759 -12.75 9.41 31.18
CA THR A 759 -11.72 8.72 31.97
C THR A 759 -10.37 9.41 31.86
N THR A 760 -9.49 9.18 32.81
CA THR A 760 -8.10 9.65 32.77
C THR A 760 -7.14 8.45 32.75
N LEU A 761 -6.10 8.54 31.94
CA LEU A 761 -4.98 7.59 31.87
C LEU A 761 -3.73 8.27 32.43
N SER A 762 -3.20 7.72 33.52
CA SER A 762 -1.93 8.16 34.12
C SER A 762 -0.74 7.77 33.22
N VAL A 763 0.47 8.20 33.59
CA VAL A 763 1.72 7.84 32.90
C VAL A 763 1.88 6.32 32.83
N GLY A 764 1.97 5.77 31.61
CA GLY A 764 2.09 4.32 31.39
C GLY A 764 0.77 3.54 31.43
N GLU A 765 -0.38 4.19 31.52
CA GLU A 765 -1.68 3.52 31.44
C GLU A 765 -2.21 3.43 29.99
N SER A 766 -3.11 2.47 29.77
CA SER A 766 -3.81 2.29 28.50
C SER A 766 -5.21 1.72 28.74
N THR A 767 -6.11 1.96 27.78
CA THR A 767 -7.47 1.43 27.74
C THR A 767 -7.76 0.82 26.37
N THR A 768 -8.89 0.13 26.24
CA THR A 768 -9.34 -0.42 24.95
C THR A 768 -10.81 -0.08 24.70
N PHE A 769 -11.17 -0.13 23.42
CA PHE A 769 -12.56 -0.19 22.97
C PHE A 769 -12.66 -1.15 21.79
N SER A 770 -13.86 -1.63 21.49
CA SER A 770 -14.07 -2.65 20.46
C SER A 770 -15.24 -2.27 19.57
N VAL A 771 -15.09 -2.43 18.26
CA VAL A 771 -16.12 -2.12 17.27
C VAL A 771 -16.51 -3.38 16.52
N ASN A 772 -17.83 -3.59 16.40
CA ASN A 772 -18.44 -4.60 15.54
C ASN A 772 -18.73 -4.02 14.16
N PHE A 773 -18.42 -4.79 13.13
CA PHE A 773 -18.97 -4.64 11.78
C PHE A 773 -19.88 -5.84 11.47
N SER A 774 -21.16 -5.56 11.25
CA SER A 774 -22.28 -6.49 11.11
C SER A 774 -23.13 -6.13 9.87
N PRO A 775 -22.62 -6.37 8.64
CA PRO A 775 -23.28 -5.94 7.41
C PRO A 775 -24.58 -6.72 7.15
N THR A 776 -25.66 -6.01 6.84
CA THR A 776 -26.97 -6.59 6.50
C THR A 776 -27.22 -6.70 4.99
N THR A 777 -26.36 -6.10 4.17
CA THR A 777 -26.34 -6.19 2.70
C THR A 777 -24.89 -6.28 2.21
N THR A 778 -24.69 -6.75 0.97
CA THR A 778 -23.38 -6.70 0.33
C THR A 778 -23.01 -5.27 -0.08
N GLY A 779 -21.71 -4.99 -0.22
CA GLY A 779 -21.19 -3.69 -0.65
C GLY A 779 -20.26 -3.04 0.38
N THR A 780 -19.83 -1.81 0.10
CA THR A 780 -18.96 -1.03 0.99
C THR A 780 -19.76 -0.13 1.93
N PHE A 781 -19.28 -0.04 3.15
CA PHE A 781 -19.78 0.81 4.23
C PHE A 781 -18.62 1.64 4.75
N SER A 782 -18.90 2.85 5.22
CA SER A 782 -17.92 3.70 5.90
C SER A 782 -18.57 4.44 7.05
N ASN A 783 -17.80 4.71 8.10
CA ASN A 783 -18.22 5.41 9.31
C ASN A 783 -16.99 6.05 10.00
N THR A 784 -17.20 6.83 11.06
CA THR A 784 -16.13 7.53 11.78
C THR A 784 -16.23 7.24 13.27
N ILE A 785 -15.10 6.90 13.90
CA ILE A 785 -14.92 6.95 15.36
C ILE A 785 -14.39 8.35 15.71
N SER A 786 -14.93 8.95 16.77
CA SER A 786 -14.53 10.27 17.26
C SER A 786 -14.60 10.32 18.78
N PHE A 787 -13.56 10.83 19.46
CA PHE A 787 -13.59 11.09 20.89
C PHE A 787 -12.64 12.23 21.29
N THR A 788 -13.09 13.09 22.22
CA THR A 788 -12.30 14.22 22.70
C THR A 788 -11.19 13.75 23.63
N ASN A 789 -10.04 14.42 23.62
CA ASN A 789 -8.99 14.23 24.61
C ASN A 789 -8.39 15.60 25.05
N ASN A 790 -7.40 15.61 25.93
CA ASN A 790 -6.65 16.80 26.35
C ASN A 790 -5.23 16.91 25.74
N ASP A 791 -4.95 16.13 24.70
CA ASP A 791 -3.80 16.36 23.83
C ASP A 791 -3.97 17.68 23.05
N ALA A 792 -2.87 18.28 22.62
CA ALA A 792 -2.85 19.66 22.13
C ALA A 792 -3.09 19.78 20.61
N ASP A 793 -2.68 18.78 19.83
CA ASP A 793 -2.81 18.73 18.38
C ASP A 793 -3.58 17.51 17.83
N GLU A 794 -3.75 16.44 18.61
CA GLU A 794 -4.62 15.28 18.28
C GLU A 794 -6.00 15.28 18.99
N SER A 795 -6.52 16.46 19.38
CA SER A 795 -7.89 16.63 19.92
C SER A 795 -8.79 17.44 18.99
N THR A 796 -9.98 16.98 18.60
CA THR A 796 -10.66 15.70 18.90
C THR A 796 -10.10 14.58 18.02
N PHE A 797 -9.78 13.42 18.61
CA PHE A 797 -9.23 12.28 17.86
C PHE A 797 -10.30 11.64 16.99
N ASN A 798 -10.05 11.51 15.68
CA ASN A 798 -10.98 10.89 14.74
C ASN A 798 -10.28 9.89 13.82
N PHE A 799 -10.95 8.81 13.44
CA PHE A 799 -10.47 7.95 12.34
C PHE A 799 -11.61 7.22 11.62
N THR A 800 -11.34 6.80 10.38
CA THR A 800 -12.35 6.20 9.50
C THR A 800 -12.43 4.69 9.66
N LEU A 801 -13.64 4.17 9.85
CA LEU A 801 -13.93 2.74 9.75
C LEU A 801 -14.52 2.46 8.37
N ASN A 802 -13.83 1.62 7.59
CA ASN A 802 -14.35 1.08 6.35
C ASN A 802 -14.79 -0.37 6.58
N GLY A 803 -15.77 -0.86 5.81
CA GLY A 803 -16.29 -2.21 5.99
C GLY A 803 -16.85 -2.76 4.69
N THR A 804 -16.48 -3.99 4.33
CA THR A 804 -17.01 -4.66 3.13
C THR A 804 -17.94 -5.80 3.53
N GLY A 805 -19.23 -5.64 3.22
CA GLY A 805 -20.22 -6.71 3.26
C GLY A 805 -19.96 -7.69 2.12
N LEU A 806 -19.35 -8.82 2.45
CA LEU A 806 -19.02 -9.89 1.51
C LEU A 806 -20.24 -10.78 1.26
N ASN A 807 -20.35 -11.33 0.04
CA ASN A 807 -21.23 -12.47 -0.23
C ASN A 807 -20.56 -13.77 0.27
N SER A 808 -20.29 -13.82 1.58
CA SER A 808 -19.66 -14.97 2.24
C SER A 808 -20.57 -15.63 3.27
N LYS A 809 -20.42 -16.95 3.40
CA LYS A 809 -21.28 -17.80 4.22
C LYS A 809 -20.46 -18.90 4.89
N SER A 810 -20.75 -19.16 6.15
CA SER A 810 -20.09 -20.18 6.95
C SER A 810 -20.85 -21.51 6.92
N PHE A 811 -20.11 -22.62 6.85
CA PHE A 811 -20.62 -23.99 6.91
C PHE A 811 -19.72 -24.78 7.86
N SER A 812 -20.28 -25.65 8.71
CA SER A 812 -19.51 -26.35 9.74
C SER A 812 -19.93 -27.81 9.90
N ASN A 813 -18.96 -28.65 10.26
CA ASN A 813 -19.20 -29.98 10.80
C ASN A 813 -18.48 -30.07 12.14
N THR A 814 -19.23 -29.91 13.23
CA THR A 814 -18.74 -29.92 14.61
C THR A 814 -18.61 -31.34 15.18
N SER A 815 -18.60 -32.38 14.33
CA SER A 815 -18.33 -33.75 14.77
C SER A 815 -16.84 -33.88 15.10
N PRO A 816 -16.47 -34.42 16.27
CA PRO A 816 -15.06 -34.65 16.59
C PRO A 816 -14.38 -35.53 15.53
N ILE A 817 -13.14 -35.20 15.21
CA ILE A 817 -12.24 -36.05 14.43
C ILE A 817 -11.24 -36.64 15.41
N THR A 818 -11.17 -37.97 15.53
CA THR A 818 -10.14 -38.68 16.30
C THR A 818 -8.97 -39.00 15.39
N ILE A 819 -7.76 -38.71 15.86
CA ILE A 819 -6.49 -39.01 15.17
C ILE A 819 -5.89 -40.24 15.88
N PRO A 820 -5.67 -41.37 15.19
CA PRO A 820 -5.03 -42.56 15.77
C PRO A 820 -3.52 -42.38 15.86
N SER A 821 -2.82 -43.24 16.61
CA SER A 821 -1.35 -43.29 16.63
C SER A 821 -0.82 -43.99 15.37
N SER A 822 -0.59 -43.24 14.31
CA SER A 822 -0.43 -43.66 12.90
C SER A 822 -1.69 -44.23 12.24
N GLY A 823 -1.95 -43.74 11.03
CA GLY A 823 -3.06 -44.06 10.15
C GLY A 823 -4.05 -42.92 9.95
N SER A 824 -5.05 -43.17 9.09
CA SER A 824 -6.12 -42.23 8.81
C SER A 824 -7.05 -42.00 10.00
N SER A 825 -7.52 -40.75 10.15
CA SER A 825 -8.45 -40.32 11.19
C SER A 825 -9.79 -41.08 11.21
N THR A 826 -10.61 -40.83 12.22
CA THR A 826 -12.02 -41.24 12.26
C THR A 826 -12.90 -40.06 12.63
N PRO A 827 -13.84 -39.61 11.76
CA PRO A 827 -14.07 -40.08 10.39
C PRO A 827 -12.96 -39.67 9.40
N TYR A 828 -12.89 -40.36 8.26
CA TYR A 828 -11.96 -40.06 7.16
C TYR A 828 -12.62 -40.37 5.80
N PRO A 829 -12.94 -39.36 4.97
CA PRO A 829 -12.90 -37.94 5.29
C PRO A 829 -13.98 -37.53 6.31
N SER A 830 -13.73 -36.42 7.02
CA SER A 830 -14.81 -35.60 7.60
C SER A 830 -15.37 -34.70 6.50
N THR A 831 -16.69 -34.49 6.43
CA THR A 831 -17.32 -33.80 5.28
C THR A 831 -18.21 -32.63 5.67
N ILE A 832 -18.30 -31.63 4.77
CA ILE A 832 -19.23 -30.50 4.84
C ILE A 832 -19.95 -30.39 3.50
N ASN A 833 -21.28 -30.32 3.52
CA ASN A 833 -22.09 -30.13 2.30
C ASN A 833 -22.47 -28.64 2.14
N VAL A 834 -21.84 -27.98 1.18
CA VAL A 834 -22.03 -26.55 0.88
C VAL A 834 -23.17 -26.39 -0.13
N SER A 835 -24.11 -25.48 0.16
CA SER A 835 -25.24 -25.19 -0.71
C SER A 835 -25.82 -23.79 -0.53
N GLY A 836 -26.43 -23.29 -1.60
CA GLY A 836 -27.08 -21.97 -1.63
C GLY A 836 -26.08 -20.81 -1.67
N LEU A 837 -24.95 -20.99 -2.35
CA LEU A 837 -24.03 -19.93 -2.74
C LEU A 837 -24.19 -19.65 -4.24
N SER A 838 -23.99 -18.39 -4.65
CA SER A 838 -24.12 -17.94 -6.04
C SER A 838 -22.85 -17.22 -6.50
N GLY A 839 -22.40 -17.51 -7.72
CA GLY A 839 -21.06 -17.13 -8.18
C GLY A 839 -19.99 -18.16 -7.79
N ASN A 840 -18.74 -17.78 -8.01
CA ASN A 840 -17.56 -18.63 -7.83
C ASN A 840 -16.77 -18.15 -6.60
N ILE A 841 -15.96 -19.03 -6.01
CA ILE A 841 -15.11 -18.73 -4.86
C ILE A 841 -14.17 -17.57 -5.20
N ASP A 842 -14.10 -16.62 -4.29
CA ASP A 842 -13.24 -15.42 -4.34
C ASP A 842 -12.37 -15.32 -3.09
N SER A 843 -12.87 -15.87 -1.97
CA SER A 843 -12.08 -16.14 -0.76
C SER A 843 -12.55 -17.41 -0.08
N LEU A 844 -11.59 -18.14 0.51
CA LEU A 844 -11.83 -19.35 1.28
C LEU A 844 -11.02 -19.30 2.56
N LYS A 845 -11.63 -19.69 3.69
CA LYS A 845 -10.93 -19.94 4.96
C LYS A 845 -11.42 -21.24 5.57
N VAL A 846 -10.53 -22.01 6.21
CA VAL A 846 -10.87 -23.22 6.98
C VAL A 846 -10.51 -22.99 8.44
N THR A 847 -11.43 -23.28 9.36
CA THR A 847 -11.10 -23.30 10.80
C THR A 847 -11.19 -24.71 11.36
N LEU A 848 -10.08 -25.22 11.93
CA LEU A 848 -10.05 -26.41 12.78
C LEU A 848 -10.24 -25.98 14.23
N THR A 849 -11.17 -26.60 14.95
CA THR A 849 -11.56 -26.16 16.31
C THR A 849 -11.17 -27.20 17.35
N ASN A 850 -10.47 -26.74 18.40
CA ASN A 850 -9.95 -27.58 19.49
C ASN A 850 -9.08 -28.77 19.00
N LEU A 851 -8.13 -28.51 18.11
CA LEU A 851 -7.04 -29.43 17.78
C LEU A 851 -6.19 -29.70 19.02
N SER A 852 -5.90 -30.98 19.28
CA SER A 852 -4.96 -31.45 20.28
C SER A 852 -4.18 -32.65 19.74
N HIS A 853 -2.87 -32.73 20.01
CA HIS A 853 -1.97 -33.83 19.65
C HIS A 853 -0.73 -33.76 20.55
N THR A 854 -0.15 -34.89 20.91
CA THR A 854 1.09 -34.91 21.72
C THR A 854 2.36 -34.73 20.88
N TRP A 855 2.27 -34.90 19.56
CA TRP A 855 3.33 -34.56 18.59
C TRP A 855 2.68 -33.97 17.32
N PRO A 856 2.62 -32.64 17.12
CA PRO A 856 1.89 -32.03 16.00
C PRO A 856 2.54 -32.21 14.62
N ASP A 857 3.82 -32.55 14.58
CA ASP A 857 4.61 -32.83 13.37
C ASP A 857 3.94 -33.90 12.50
N ASP A 858 3.54 -35.01 13.13
CA ASP A 858 3.04 -36.25 12.50
C ASP A 858 1.69 -36.08 11.75
N ILE A 859 1.08 -34.87 11.71
CA ILE A 859 -0.32 -34.68 11.31
C ILE A 859 -0.51 -34.00 9.94
N ASP A 860 -0.68 -34.80 8.89
CA ASP A 860 -1.09 -34.29 7.58
C ASP A 860 -2.58 -33.90 7.55
N VAL A 861 -2.91 -32.70 7.04
CA VAL A 861 -4.30 -32.25 6.84
C VAL A 861 -4.54 -31.74 5.42
N LEU A 862 -5.31 -32.51 4.64
CA LEU A 862 -5.67 -32.21 3.24
C LEU A 862 -7.14 -31.77 3.11
N LEU A 863 -7.38 -30.62 2.50
CA LEU A 863 -8.71 -30.22 2.04
C LEU A 863 -8.93 -30.61 0.58
N VAL A 864 -10.10 -31.18 0.29
CA VAL A 864 -10.59 -31.46 -1.07
C VAL A 864 -11.95 -30.79 -1.28
N GLY A 865 -12.07 -30.01 -2.34
CA GLY A 865 -13.29 -29.31 -2.75
C GLY A 865 -14.18 -30.12 -3.70
N PRO A 866 -15.38 -29.63 -4.02
CA PRO A 866 -16.43 -30.39 -4.72
C PRO A 866 -16.10 -30.76 -6.17
N THR A 867 -15.07 -30.15 -6.76
CA THR A 867 -14.54 -30.47 -8.10
C THR A 867 -13.34 -31.42 -8.08
N GLY A 868 -12.90 -31.90 -6.91
CA GLY A 868 -11.67 -32.67 -6.75
C GLY A 868 -10.39 -31.84 -6.67
N THR A 869 -10.49 -30.51 -6.74
CA THR A 869 -9.40 -29.59 -6.41
C THR A 869 -8.98 -29.79 -4.95
N LYS A 870 -7.68 -29.75 -4.66
CA LYS A 870 -7.12 -30.12 -3.37
C LYS A 870 -5.92 -29.26 -2.98
N ALA A 871 -5.75 -29.01 -1.68
CA ALA A 871 -4.57 -28.32 -1.11
C ALA A 871 -4.34 -28.78 0.33
N LEU A 872 -3.08 -28.82 0.76
CA LEU A 872 -2.72 -29.02 2.17
C LEU A 872 -3.12 -27.80 3.01
N LEU A 873 -3.34 -28.04 4.30
CA LEU A 873 -3.48 -27.01 5.33
C LEU A 873 -2.26 -27.03 6.27
N MET A 874 -1.88 -28.21 6.72
CA MET A 874 -0.69 -28.47 7.54
C MET A 874 -0.11 -29.85 7.19
N SER A 875 1.21 -29.96 7.28
CA SER A 875 2.09 -31.14 7.19
C SER A 875 3.39 -30.75 7.89
N ASP A 876 3.99 -31.62 8.70
CA ASP A 876 5.33 -31.41 9.28
C ASP A 876 5.46 -30.09 10.07
N VAL A 877 4.60 -29.84 11.07
CA VAL A 877 4.53 -28.55 11.79
C VAL A 877 4.46 -28.65 13.31
N GLY A 878 5.24 -27.80 13.98
CA GLY A 878 5.29 -27.64 15.43
C GLY A 878 6.27 -28.57 16.14
N GLY A 879 6.84 -29.55 15.44
CA GLY A 879 7.85 -30.44 15.98
C GLY A 879 7.37 -31.20 17.22
N SER A 880 8.25 -31.24 18.21
CA SER A 880 8.07 -32.01 19.45
C SER A 880 7.16 -31.37 20.54
N SER A 881 6.33 -30.38 20.18
CA SER A 881 5.56 -29.59 21.16
C SER A 881 4.06 -29.91 21.20
N ASP A 882 3.58 -30.55 22.28
CA ASP A 882 2.14 -30.79 22.55
C ASP A 882 1.23 -29.61 22.14
N VAL A 883 0.29 -29.86 21.23
CA VAL A 883 -0.81 -28.92 20.96
C VAL A 883 -2.04 -29.34 21.77
N SER A 884 -2.71 -28.38 22.41
CA SER A 884 -3.87 -28.67 23.26
C SER A 884 -4.98 -27.62 23.09
N ASN A 885 -6.14 -28.09 22.64
CA ASN A 885 -7.36 -27.29 22.41
C ASN A 885 -7.14 -26.03 21.54
N VAL A 886 -6.20 -26.11 20.61
CA VAL A 886 -5.82 -25.02 19.70
C VAL A 886 -6.91 -24.84 18.63
N THR A 887 -7.18 -23.60 18.24
CA THR A 887 -8.08 -23.29 17.11
C THR A 887 -7.30 -22.58 16.01
N LEU A 888 -7.14 -23.25 14.88
CA LEU A 888 -6.37 -22.79 13.73
C LEU A 888 -7.29 -22.35 12.60
N THR A 889 -7.07 -21.16 12.05
CA THR A 889 -7.77 -20.69 10.83
C THR A 889 -6.81 -20.52 9.67
N PHE A 890 -6.93 -21.38 8.66
CA PHE A 890 -6.18 -21.30 7.43
C PHE A 890 -6.78 -20.25 6.50
N ASP A 891 -5.98 -19.26 6.11
CA ASP A 891 -6.38 -18.06 5.42
C ASP A 891 -5.27 -17.59 4.45
N PRO A 892 -5.51 -17.48 3.13
CA PRO A 892 -4.49 -17.02 2.18
C PRO A 892 -3.94 -15.62 2.49
N THR A 893 -4.72 -14.81 3.21
CA THR A 893 -4.40 -13.42 3.59
C THR A 893 -3.72 -13.28 4.95
N ALA A 894 -3.53 -14.38 5.70
CA ALA A 894 -2.76 -14.35 6.95
C ALA A 894 -1.28 -13.97 6.68
N THR A 895 -0.65 -13.30 7.65
CA THR A 895 0.76 -12.88 7.55
C THR A 895 1.76 -13.96 7.94
N SER A 896 1.33 -14.93 8.76
CA SER A 896 2.20 -15.91 9.41
C SER A 896 1.96 -17.33 8.87
N PHE A 897 3.02 -18.10 8.70
CA PHE A 897 2.95 -19.56 8.55
C PHE A 897 2.88 -20.22 9.95
N LEU A 898 2.57 -21.51 10.01
CA LEU A 898 2.80 -22.30 11.21
C LEU A 898 4.32 -22.44 11.46
N PRO A 899 4.75 -22.62 12.72
CA PRO A 899 6.15 -22.92 13.01
C PRO A 899 6.55 -24.30 12.50
N ASP A 900 7.81 -24.41 12.11
CA ASP A 900 8.57 -25.65 11.87
C ASP A 900 8.72 -26.37 13.23
N GLU A 901 9.56 -25.84 14.12
CA GLU A 901 9.68 -26.30 15.52
C GLU A 901 8.99 -25.34 16.51
N GLY A 902 8.22 -25.91 17.45
CA GLY A 902 7.74 -25.22 18.64
C GLY A 902 6.22 -25.01 18.74
N LEU A 903 5.77 -24.61 19.94
CA LEU A 903 4.36 -24.56 20.32
C LEU A 903 3.46 -23.77 19.36
N ILE A 904 2.63 -24.49 18.61
CA ILE A 904 1.53 -23.91 17.83
C ILE A 904 0.48 -23.33 18.78
N THR A 905 -0.03 -22.12 18.47
CA THR A 905 -1.04 -21.42 19.27
C THR A 905 -2.28 -21.08 18.43
N SER A 906 -3.37 -20.66 19.08
CA SER A 906 -4.63 -20.38 18.37
C SER A 906 -4.53 -19.06 17.59
N GLY A 907 -4.84 -19.09 16.29
CA GLY A 907 -4.65 -17.94 15.41
C GLY A 907 -5.08 -18.17 13.97
N SER A 908 -4.78 -17.19 13.11
CA SER A 908 -4.93 -17.29 11.66
C SER A 908 -3.56 -17.44 11.00
N TYR A 909 -3.43 -18.45 10.14
CA TYR A 909 -2.17 -18.87 9.54
C TYR A 909 -2.35 -19.13 8.04
N LYS A 910 -1.25 -19.08 7.29
CA LYS A 910 -1.19 -19.66 5.95
C LYS A 910 -1.14 -21.19 6.06
N ALA A 911 -1.60 -21.86 5.01
CA ALA A 911 -1.31 -23.28 4.86
C ALA A 911 0.22 -23.49 4.80
N THR A 912 0.71 -24.50 5.51
CA THR A 912 2.14 -24.71 5.79
C THR A 912 2.49 -26.20 5.61
N ASP A 913 3.73 -26.47 5.21
CA ASP A 913 4.23 -27.75 4.68
C ASP A 913 5.77 -27.59 4.63
N PHE A 914 6.53 -28.45 5.30
CA PHE A 914 7.99 -28.28 5.49
C PHE A 914 8.84 -29.38 4.84
N GLU A 915 8.35 -30.62 4.72
CA GLU A 915 8.97 -31.69 3.92
C GLU A 915 8.37 -31.72 2.49
N THR A 916 8.52 -32.83 1.75
CA THR A 916 7.72 -33.12 0.54
C THR A 916 7.62 -34.64 0.32
N GLY A 917 6.43 -35.24 0.34
CA GLY A 917 6.24 -36.65 0.01
C GLY A 917 4.99 -37.33 0.59
N ASP A 918 4.39 -36.72 1.60
CA ASP A 918 3.05 -36.85 2.19
C ASP A 918 2.05 -37.78 1.45
N ILE A 919 1.52 -38.77 2.17
CA ILE A 919 0.81 -39.93 1.58
C ILE A 919 -0.55 -40.18 2.25
N PHE A 920 -1.55 -39.41 1.82
CA PHE A 920 -2.94 -39.66 2.20
C PHE A 920 -3.47 -41.00 1.66
N ASN A 921 -3.87 -41.88 2.58
CA ASN A 921 -4.52 -43.16 2.26
C ASN A 921 -5.84 -42.98 1.49
N ALA A 922 -6.20 -43.96 0.67
CA ALA A 922 -7.53 -44.02 0.03
C ALA A 922 -8.65 -44.01 1.11
N PRO A 923 -9.75 -43.24 0.94
CA PRO A 923 -10.25 -42.68 -0.31
C PRO A 923 -9.83 -41.21 -0.59
N ALA A 924 -8.69 -40.74 -0.08
CA ALA A 924 -8.12 -39.46 -0.52
C ALA A 924 -7.68 -39.50 -2.00
N PRO A 925 -7.76 -38.38 -2.73
CA PRO A 925 -7.25 -38.28 -4.10
C PRO A 925 -5.73 -38.11 -4.09
N GLY A 926 -5.01 -38.95 -4.85
CA GLY A 926 -3.55 -38.98 -4.86
C GLY A 926 -2.86 -37.66 -5.22
N GLY A 927 -1.62 -37.53 -4.74
CA GLY A 927 -0.75 -36.36 -4.91
C GLY A 927 -0.24 -36.11 -6.35
N PRO A 928 0.63 -35.11 -6.55
CA PRO A 928 1.19 -34.24 -5.52
C PRO A 928 0.13 -33.33 -4.89
N TYR A 929 0.43 -32.84 -3.70
CA TYR A 929 -0.32 -31.83 -2.97
C TYR A 929 0.44 -30.50 -3.00
N GLY A 930 0.06 -29.56 -2.14
CA GLY A 930 0.70 -28.25 -2.04
C GLY A 930 -0.16 -27.25 -1.27
N THR A 931 0.48 -26.21 -0.74
CA THR A 931 -0.09 -25.24 0.22
C THR A 931 -0.64 -23.96 -0.39
N ASP A 932 -0.69 -23.82 -1.72
CA ASP A 932 -1.40 -22.70 -2.33
C ASP A 932 -2.92 -22.87 -2.13
N PHE A 933 -3.39 -22.35 -1.00
CA PHE A 933 -4.80 -22.41 -0.64
C PHE A 933 -5.70 -21.52 -1.54
N SER A 934 -5.12 -20.72 -2.44
CA SER A 934 -5.87 -19.92 -3.42
C SER A 934 -6.32 -20.72 -4.66
N VAL A 935 -5.87 -21.97 -4.86
CA VAL A 935 -6.30 -22.84 -5.98
C VAL A 935 -7.81 -23.12 -6.01
N PHE A 936 -8.54 -22.84 -4.93
CA PHE A 936 -9.99 -22.93 -4.89
C PHE A 936 -10.70 -21.71 -5.52
N ASN A 937 -10.02 -20.59 -5.74
CA ASN A 937 -10.61 -19.40 -6.34
C ASN A 937 -11.04 -19.66 -7.79
N GLY A 938 -12.14 -19.04 -8.20
CA GLY A 938 -12.77 -19.28 -9.51
C GLY A 938 -13.58 -20.58 -9.61
N ILE A 939 -13.66 -21.41 -8.56
CA ILE A 939 -14.43 -22.67 -8.56
C ILE A 939 -15.86 -22.47 -8.03
N ASN A 940 -16.82 -23.29 -8.46
CA ASN A 940 -18.17 -23.31 -7.86
C ASN A 940 -18.11 -23.96 -6.46
N PRO A 941 -18.50 -23.28 -5.37
CA PRO A 941 -18.37 -23.81 -4.01
C PRO A 941 -19.41 -24.87 -3.63
N ASN A 942 -20.51 -24.99 -4.38
CA ASN A 942 -21.64 -25.84 -4.00
C ASN A 942 -21.31 -27.33 -4.26
N GLY A 943 -21.50 -28.17 -3.24
CA GLY A 943 -21.19 -29.60 -3.27
C GLY A 943 -20.58 -30.09 -1.96
N THR A 944 -20.06 -31.33 -1.97
CA THR A 944 -19.38 -31.91 -0.81
C THR A 944 -17.91 -31.48 -0.77
N TRP A 945 -17.50 -30.92 0.36
CA TRP A 945 -16.11 -30.71 0.74
C TRP A 945 -15.68 -31.80 1.71
N SER A 946 -14.43 -32.24 1.60
CA SER A 946 -13.85 -33.33 2.39
C SER A 946 -12.54 -32.86 3.03
N LEU A 947 -12.44 -33.02 4.35
CA LEU A 947 -11.20 -32.90 5.10
C LEU A 947 -10.68 -34.30 5.39
N TYR A 948 -9.45 -34.57 4.97
CA TYR A 948 -8.72 -35.80 5.26
C TYR A 948 -7.64 -35.44 6.27
N VAL A 949 -7.52 -36.24 7.34
CA VAL A 949 -6.47 -36.10 8.36
C VAL A 949 -5.78 -37.45 8.49
N VAL A 950 -4.45 -37.45 8.45
CA VAL A 950 -3.60 -38.61 8.67
C VAL A 950 -2.67 -38.29 9.84
N ASP A 951 -2.34 -39.31 10.61
CA ASP A 951 -1.13 -39.36 11.42
C ASP A 951 -0.19 -40.34 10.70
N ASP A 952 1.05 -39.95 10.39
CA ASP A 952 1.95 -40.79 9.59
C ASP A 952 2.94 -41.60 10.46
N VAL A 953 3.45 -41.02 11.56
CA VAL A 953 4.46 -41.60 12.47
C VAL A 953 3.85 -42.22 13.74
N GLY A 954 4.19 -43.50 13.99
CA GLY A 954 3.62 -44.24 15.11
C GLY A 954 4.25 -43.96 16.48
N GLY A 955 3.66 -43.05 17.26
CA GLY A 955 3.98 -42.86 18.68
C GLY A 955 2.87 -42.20 19.50
N ASP A 956 2.27 -41.16 18.92
CA ASP A 956 1.48 -40.17 19.61
C ASP A 956 0.00 -40.20 19.19
N ALA A 957 -0.87 -39.29 19.66
CA ALA A 957 -2.29 -39.31 19.26
C ALA A 957 -3.04 -38.00 19.59
N GLY A 958 -4.23 -37.83 19.01
CA GLY A 958 -5.06 -36.67 19.35
C GLY A 958 -6.43 -36.56 18.68
N THR A 959 -6.91 -35.32 18.53
CA THR A 959 -8.26 -35.03 18.06
C THR A 959 -8.44 -33.57 17.61
N ILE A 960 -9.34 -33.34 16.66
CA ILE A 960 -9.95 -32.03 16.40
C ILE A 960 -11.34 -32.05 17.05
N ALA A 961 -11.40 -31.72 18.33
CA ALA A 961 -12.56 -32.03 19.19
C ALA A 961 -13.81 -31.16 18.90
N GLY A 962 -13.63 -29.97 18.35
CA GLY A 962 -14.70 -29.09 17.89
C GLY A 962 -15.07 -29.29 16.41
N GLY A 963 -14.43 -30.24 15.72
CA GLY A 963 -14.56 -30.42 14.27
C GLY A 963 -14.01 -29.24 13.47
N TRP A 964 -14.60 -28.98 12.31
CA TRP A 964 -14.07 -27.99 11.35
C TRP A 964 -15.18 -27.17 10.68
N SER A 965 -14.78 -26.04 10.07
CA SER A 965 -15.68 -25.18 9.32
C SER A 965 -15.01 -24.52 8.11
N LEU A 966 -15.84 -24.15 7.14
CA LEU A 966 -15.51 -23.39 5.95
C LEU A 966 -16.16 -22.01 6.03
N ASN A 967 -15.41 -20.96 5.77
CA ASN A 967 -15.95 -19.64 5.43
C ASN A 967 -15.67 -19.37 3.95
N ILE A 968 -16.73 -19.29 3.15
CA ILE A 968 -16.63 -19.21 1.69
C ILE A 968 -17.19 -17.88 1.24
N GLY A 969 -16.33 -17.00 0.73
CA GLY A 969 -16.71 -15.81 -0.01
C GLY A 969 -16.84 -16.09 -1.50
N THR A 970 -17.90 -15.56 -2.11
CA THR A 970 -18.14 -15.67 -3.55
C THR A 970 -18.13 -14.32 -4.23
N ALA A 971 -17.47 -14.24 -5.38
CA ALA A 971 -17.59 -13.08 -6.26
C ALA A 971 -19.02 -13.01 -6.79
N GLY A 972 -19.66 -11.85 -6.66
CA GLY A 972 -20.95 -11.61 -7.30
C GLY A 972 -20.81 -11.82 -8.81
N ALA A 973 -21.65 -12.68 -9.39
CA ALA A 973 -21.49 -13.13 -10.76
C ALA A 973 -21.44 -11.96 -11.76
N THR A 974 -20.24 -11.69 -12.31
CA THR A 974 -20.00 -10.62 -13.26
C THR A 974 -20.90 -10.79 -14.48
N LYS A 975 -21.92 -9.94 -14.59
CA LYS A 975 -22.85 -9.97 -15.72
C LYS A 975 -22.15 -9.37 -16.94
N THR A 976 -21.61 -10.18 -17.84
CA THR A 976 -20.96 -9.67 -19.05
C THR A 976 -21.83 -9.80 -20.29
N ILE A 977 -21.48 -9.05 -21.32
CA ILE A 977 -22.00 -9.22 -22.69
C ILE A 977 -20.87 -9.07 -23.71
N SER A 978 -20.92 -9.85 -24.79
CA SER A 978 -20.05 -9.70 -25.97
C SER A 978 -20.87 -9.66 -27.25
N ILE A 979 -20.26 -9.21 -28.35
CA ILE A 979 -20.77 -9.34 -29.73
C ILE A 979 -19.70 -9.97 -30.61
N ALA A 980 -20.11 -10.82 -31.56
CA ALA A 980 -19.24 -11.35 -32.60
C ALA A 980 -20.00 -11.47 -33.93
N LYS A 981 -19.30 -11.30 -35.05
CA LYS A 981 -19.80 -11.74 -36.36
C LYS A 981 -20.04 -13.26 -36.32
N THR A 982 -21.17 -13.68 -36.87
CA THR A 982 -21.54 -15.09 -37.11
C THR A 982 -21.48 -15.41 -38.61
N THR A 983 -21.87 -14.47 -39.47
CA THR A 983 -21.91 -14.65 -40.93
C THR A 983 -21.71 -13.30 -41.61
N ASP A 984 -20.90 -13.28 -42.67
CA ASP A 984 -20.77 -12.16 -43.60
C ASP A 984 -21.97 -12.13 -44.57
N GLY A 985 -22.33 -10.94 -45.03
CA GLY A 985 -23.36 -10.76 -46.04
C GLY A 985 -22.92 -11.23 -47.42
N LYS A 986 -23.88 -11.70 -48.22
CA LYS A 986 -23.74 -11.83 -49.67
C LYS A 986 -25.04 -11.44 -50.34
N GLU A 987 -24.92 -10.89 -51.51
CA GLU A 987 -26.05 -10.38 -52.29
C GLU A 987 -26.64 -11.59 -53.06
N ALA A 988 -25.81 -12.32 -53.81
CA ALA A 988 -26.10 -13.69 -54.25
C ALA A 988 -26.63 -14.61 -53.13
N GLY A 989 -27.83 -15.15 -53.35
CA GLY A 989 -28.59 -15.99 -52.42
C GLY A 989 -29.15 -15.25 -51.19
N SER A 990 -29.13 -13.92 -51.17
CA SER A 990 -29.61 -13.03 -50.09
C SER A 990 -29.08 -13.42 -48.70
N VAL A 991 -27.80 -13.77 -48.60
CA VAL A 991 -27.18 -14.23 -47.34
C VAL A 991 -27.04 -13.05 -46.39
N SER A 992 -27.85 -13.06 -45.32
CA SER A 992 -27.86 -11.99 -44.33
C SER A 992 -26.54 -11.86 -43.56
N SER A 993 -26.11 -10.63 -43.28
CA SER A 993 -25.11 -10.38 -42.24
C SER A 993 -25.69 -10.71 -40.86
N VAL A 994 -25.00 -11.55 -40.08
CA VAL A 994 -25.47 -12.00 -38.75
C VAL A 994 -24.43 -11.74 -37.69
N PHE A 995 -24.86 -11.14 -36.57
CA PHE A 995 -24.08 -10.94 -35.36
C PHE A 995 -24.73 -11.67 -34.19
N THR A 996 -23.95 -12.45 -33.44
CA THR A 996 -24.40 -13.10 -32.19
C THR A 996 -23.87 -12.32 -31.01
N LEU A 997 -24.77 -11.97 -30.09
CA LEU A 997 -24.43 -11.46 -28.78
C LEU A 997 -24.53 -12.60 -27.76
N THR A 998 -23.58 -12.67 -26.83
CA THR A 998 -23.55 -13.66 -25.74
C THR A 998 -23.54 -12.92 -24.41
N ARG A 999 -24.37 -13.35 -23.44
CA ARG A 999 -24.39 -12.80 -22.08
C ARG A 999 -24.03 -13.84 -21.03
N THR A 1000 -23.44 -13.39 -19.92
CA THR A 1000 -23.07 -14.22 -18.77
C THR A 1000 -23.70 -13.70 -17.47
N GLY A 1001 -23.57 -14.49 -16.39
CA GLY A 1001 -24.14 -14.16 -15.09
C GLY A 1001 -25.64 -14.49 -15.00
N ASP A 1002 -26.47 -13.47 -14.79
CA ASP A 1002 -27.90 -13.63 -14.49
C ASP A 1002 -28.75 -13.75 -15.76
N LEU A 1003 -29.23 -14.98 -16.02
CA LEU A 1003 -30.13 -15.28 -17.14
C LEU A 1003 -31.63 -15.24 -16.76
N SER A 1004 -31.98 -15.01 -15.48
CA SER A 1004 -33.35 -15.24 -14.98
C SER A 1004 -34.42 -14.36 -15.64
N SER A 1005 -34.04 -13.16 -16.06
CA SER A 1005 -34.86 -12.18 -16.76
C SER A 1005 -34.45 -12.03 -18.22
N ALA A 1006 -35.35 -11.47 -19.04
CA ALA A 1006 -35.01 -11.00 -20.38
C ALA A 1006 -34.14 -9.73 -20.30
N LEU A 1007 -33.25 -9.54 -21.27
CA LEU A 1007 -32.32 -8.41 -21.32
C LEU A 1007 -32.37 -7.75 -22.70
N THR A 1008 -32.77 -6.47 -22.76
CA THR A 1008 -32.70 -5.67 -23.99
C THR A 1008 -31.39 -4.89 -24.05
N VAL A 1009 -30.79 -4.85 -25.24
CA VAL A 1009 -29.46 -4.27 -25.49
C VAL A 1009 -29.56 -3.36 -26.72
N ASN A 1010 -29.12 -2.12 -26.55
CA ASN A 1010 -29.08 -1.13 -27.63
C ASN A 1010 -27.82 -1.34 -28.47
N TYR A 1011 -27.97 -1.22 -29.79
CA TYR A 1011 -26.85 -1.22 -30.72
C TYR A 1011 -26.90 0.00 -31.66
N THR A 1012 -25.82 0.22 -32.39
CA THR A 1012 -25.72 1.22 -33.47
C THR A 1012 -25.00 0.60 -34.65
N LEU A 1013 -25.48 0.89 -35.86
CA LEU A 1013 -24.87 0.46 -37.11
C LEU A 1013 -24.05 1.61 -37.71
N ALA A 1014 -22.91 1.27 -38.29
CA ALA A 1014 -22.02 2.13 -39.06
C ALA A 1014 -21.29 1.25 -40.10
N GLY A 1015 -20.34 1.81 -40.85
CA GLY A 1015 -19.57 1.09 -41.87
C GLY A 1015 -19.53 1.90 -43.17
N THR A 1016 -19.40 1.21 -44.30
CA THR A 1016 -19.62 1.80 -45.63
C THR A 1016 -21.06 1.58 -46.11
N ALA A 1017 -21.64 0.42 -45.75
CA ALA A 1017 -22.96 -0.04 -46.17
C ALA A 1017 -24.11 0.90 -45.76
N THR A 1018 -25.00 1.18 -46.72
CA THR A 1018 -26.13 2.11 -46.68
C THR A 1018 -27.47 1.41 -46.36
N PRO A 1019 -28.08 1.66 -45.18
CA PRO A 1019 -29.40 1.15 -44.83
C PRO A 1019 -30.48 1.40 -45.89
N GLY A 1020 -31.05 0.32 -46.42
CA GLY A 1020 -32.12 0.35 -47.43
C GLY A 1020 -31.66 0.47 -48.88
N VAL A 1021 -30.35 0.42 -49.15
CA VAL A 1021 -29.79 0.15 -50.48
C VAL A 1021 -29.26 -1.29 -50.51
N ASP A 1022 -28.30 -1.60 -49.65
CA ASP A 1022 -27.54 -2.87 -49.66
C ASP A 1022 -27.91 -3.80 -48.47
N TYR A 1023 -28.63 -3.32 -47.46
CA TYR A 1023 -29.26 -4.18 -46.44
C TYR A 1023 -30.50 -3.59 -45.74
N THR A 1024 -31.31 -4.47 -45.13
CA THR A 1024 -32.56 -4.15 -44.43
C THR A 1024 -32.51 -4.43 -42.92
N GLY A 1025 -33.58 -4.08 -42.19
CA GLY A 1025 -33.78 -4.49 -40.78
C GLY A 1025 -33.42 -3.46 -39.70
N THR A 1026 -33.16 -2.21 -40.06
CA THR A 1026 -32.50 -1.19 -39.19
C THR A 1026 -33.38 -0.51 -38.13
N THR A 1027 -34.59 -1.00 -37.84
CA THR A 1027 -35.41 -0.49 -36.71
C THR A 1027 -36.25 -1.58 -36.04
N PRO A 1028 -36.37 -1.58 -34.69
CA PRO A 1028 -35.58 -0.80 -33.74
C PRO A 1028 -34.15 -1.34 -33.58
N ASN A 1029 -33.18 -0.45 -33.29
CA ASN A 1029 -31.77 -0.80 -33.01
C ASN A 1029 -31.57 -1.41 -31.61
N THR A 1030 -32.36 -2.44 -31.30
CA THR A 1030 -32.39 -3.14 -30.02
C THR A 1030 -32.48 -4.64 -30.24
N VAL A 1031 -31.63 -5.42 -29.57
CA VAL A 1031 -31.70 -6.89 -29.54
C VAL A 1031 -32.07 -7.34 -28.12
N THR A 1032 -32.90 -8.39 -27.99
CA THR A 1032 -33.37 -8.86 -26.67
C THR A 1032 -33.07 -10.33 -26.47
N PHE A 1033 -32.31 -10.62 -25.40
CA PHE A 1033 -32.17 -11.97 -24.88
C PHE A 1033 -33.47 -12.38 -24.19
N ALA A 1034 -34.05 -13.51 -24.59
CA ALA A 1034 -35.14 -14.12 -23.82
C ALA A 1034 -34.65 -14.53 -22.42
N ALA A 1035 -35.59 -14.62 -21.46
CA ALA A 1035 -35.30 -15.23 -20.16
C ALA A 1035 -34.74 -16.65 -20.34
N LEU A 1036 -33.74 -17.00 -19.54
CA LEU A 1036 -32.91 -18.19 -19.61
C LEU A 1036 -32.04 -18.34 -20.89
N SER A 1037 -32.15 -17.45 -21.89
CA SER A 1037 -31.25 -17.48 -23.06
C SER A 1037 -29.90 -16.82 -22.77
N PRO A 1038 -28.77 -17.51 -23.02
CA PRO A 1038 -27.43 -16.93 -22.96
C PRO A 1038 -27.04 -16.18 -24.25
N THR A 1039 -27.80 -16.32 -25.34
CA THR A 1039 -27.51 -15.69 -26.65
C THR A 1039 -28.72 -14.95 -27.22
N ALA A 1040 -28.44 -13.99 -28.11
CA ALA A 1040 -29.39 -13.32 -28.97
C ALA A 1040 -28.70 -12.86 -30.27
N THR A 1041 -29.43 -12.71 -31.37
CA THR A 1041 -28.86 -12.39 -32.69
C THR A 1041 -29.40 -11.09 -33.27
N ILE A 1042 -28.53 -10.36 -33.98
CA ILE A 1042 -28.91 -9.30 -34.92
C ILE A 1042 -28.72 -9.89 -36.32
N THR A 1043 -29.75 -9.79 -37.16
CA THR A 1043 -29.77 -10.28 -38.54
C THR A 1043 -30.14 -9.12 -39.44
N LEU A 1044 -29.27 -8.83 -40.42
CA LEU A 1044 -29.44 -7.77 -41.42
C LEU A 1044 -29.45 -8.44 -42.80
N PRO A 1045 -30.63 -8.69 -43.38
CA PRO A 1045 -30.74 -9.25 -44.73
C PRO A 1045 -30.13 -8.30 -45.74
N THR A 1046 -29.22 -8.80 -46.55
CA THR A 1046 -28.70 -8.13 -47.74
C THR A 1046 -29.81 -7.88 -48.75
N ILE A 1047 -29.58 -6.90 -49.61
CA ILE A 1047 -30.33 -6.70 -50.86
C ILE A 1047 -29.46 -7.25 -52.00
N ASP A 1048 -30.06 -7.59 -53.13
CA ASP A 1048 -29.43 -8.17 -54.31
C ASP A 1048 -29.98 -7.38 -55.51
N ASP A 1049 -29.12 -6.71 -56.29
CA ASP A 1049 -29.55 -5.91 -57.45
C ASP A 1049 -28.61 -6.04 -58.68
N LEU A 1050 -28.39 -4.98 -59.46
CA LEU A 1050 -27.68 -5.00 -60.75
C LEU A 1050 -26.64 -3.87 -60.84
N LEU A 1051 -26.05 -3.53 -59.70
CA LEU A 1051 -25.04 -2.49 -59.55
C LEU A 1051 -23.78 -3.11 -58.92
N SER A 1052 -22.71 -3.30 -59.70
CA SER A 1052 -21.44 -3.70 -59.10
C SER A 1052 -20.92 -2.61 -58.15
N ASP A 1053 -20.77 -3.00 -56.89
CA ASP A 1053 -20.33 -2.16 -55.79
C ASP A 1053 -19.14 -2.79 -55.02
N PRO A 1054 -18.22 -1.97 -54.48
CA PRO A 1054 -17.01 -2.49 -53.85
C PRO A 1054 -17.33 -3.11 -52.49
N SER A 1055 -17.08 -4.42 -52.30
CA SER A 1055 -17.39 -5.20 -51.09
C SER A 1055 -17.46 -4.41 -49.77
N GLU A 1056 -18.69 -4.15 -49.33
CA GLU A 1056 -19.03 -3.17 -48.29
C GLU A 1056 -18.83 -3.70 -46.86
N THR A 1057 -19.00 -2.84 -45.86
CA THR A 1057 -18.90 -3.21 -44.44
C THR A 1057 -20.06 -2.71 -43.58
N ILE A 1058 -20.52 -3.56 -42.66
CA ILE A 1058 -21.40 -3.22 -41.54
C ILE A 1058 -20.62 -3.42 -40.22
N ILE A 1059 -20.47 -2.35 -39.45
CA ILE A 1059 -19.92 -2.33 -38.10
C ILE A 1059 -21.07 -2.18 -37.11
N THR A 1060 -21.39 -3.26 -36.40
CA THR A 1060 -22.40 -3.27 -35.33
C THR A 1060 -21.72 -3.04 -33.98
N LYS A 1061 -22.01 -1.90 -33.33
CA LYS A 1061 -21.52 -1.56 -31.99
C LYS A 1061 -22.63 -1.72 -30.95
N ILE A 1062 -22.34 -2.33 -29.80
CA ILE A 1062 -23.29 -2.52 -28.69
C ILE A 1062 -22.99 -1.55 -27.53
N THR A 1063 -24.02 -1.19 -26.77
CA THR A 1063 -23.88 -0.44 -25.51
C THR A 1063 -24.17 -1.35 -24.32
N ALA A 1064 -23.34 -1.26 -23.26
CA ALA A 1064 -23.55 -2.01 -22.03
C ALA A 1064 -24.90 -1.63 -21.37
N PRO A 1065 -25.84 -2.58 -21.15
CA PRO A 1065 -27.06 -2.30 -20.39
C PRO A 1065 -26.74 -2.20 -18.90
N THR A 1066 -27.62 -1.50 -18.14
CA THR A 1066 -27.41 -1.22 -16.72
C THR A 1066 -27.12 -2.49 -15.91
N GLY A 1067 -25.99 -2.51 -15.21
CA GLY A 1067 -25.55 -3.65 -14.39
C GLY A 1067 -24.84 -4.77 -15.16
N TYR A 1068 -24.51 -4.57 -16.44
CA TYR A 1068 -23.63 -5.45 -17.23
C TYR A 1068 -22.36 -4.71 -17.67
N THR A 1069 -21.31 -5.46 -17.99
CA THR A 1069 -20.06 -4.95 -18.62
C THR A 1069 -19.82 -5.63 -19.97
N ILE A 1070 -19.11 -4.96 -20.89
CA ILE A 1070 -18.72 -5.59 -22.16
C ILE A 1070 -17.45 -6.42 -21.95
N SER A 1071 -17.50 -7.71 -22.33
CA SER A 1071 -16.37 -8.64 -22.29
C SER A 1071 -15.84 -8.89 -23.70
N GLY A 1072 -14.84 -8.10 -24.10
CA GLY A 1072 -14.25 -8.12 -25.44
C GLY A 1072 -14.44 -6.77 -26.15
N PRO A 1073 -14.32 -6.73 -27.49
CA PRO A 1073 -14.67 -5.55 -28.29
C PRO A 1073 -16.14 -5.14 -28.09
N ASP A 1074 -16.42 -3.84 -28.09
CA ASP A 1074 -17.79 -3.31 -28.06
C ASP A 1074 -18.47 -3.29 -29.43
N ASN A 1075 -17.80 -3.80 -30.47
CA ASN A 1075 -18.28 -3.84 -31.84
C ASN A 1075 -17.78 -5.07 -32.58
N ALA A 1076 -18.49 -5.44 -33.65
CA ALA A 1076 -18.09 -6.47 -34.59
C ALA A 1076 -18.38 -5.99 -36.03
N MET A 1077 -17.54 -6.43 -36.98
CA MET A 1077 -17.66 -6.08 -38.39
C MET A 1077 -18.07 -7.30 -39.22
N ALA A 1078 -19.02 -7.11 -40.12
CA ALA A 1078 -19.32 -7.99 -41.24
C ALA A 1078 -19.07 -7.26 -42.56
N THR A 1079 -18.75 -8.03 -43.59
CA THR A 1079 -18.59 -7.56 -44.97
C THR A 1079 -19.79 -8.01 -45.78
N ILE A 1080 -20.26 -7.18 -46.72
CA ILE A 1080 -21.18 -7.61 -47.77
C ILE A 1080 -20.35 -7.92 -49.02
N LEU A 1081 -20.69 -8.99 -49.73
CA LEU A 1081 -20.01 -9.41 -50.95
C LEU A 1081 -20.96 -9.36 -52.14
N ASP A 1082 -20.69 -8.40 -53.01
CA ASP A 1082 -21.18 -8.25 -54.39
C ASP A 1082 -20.99 -9.56 -55.22
N ASN A 1083 -21.92 -9.80 -56.13
CA ASN A 1083 -21.98 -10.90 -57.10
C ASN A 1083 -21.79 -10.47 -58.56
N ASP A 1084 -21.75 -9.16 -58.84
CA ASP A 1084 -21.66 -8.60 -60.18
C ASP A 1084 -20.23 -8.60 -60.78
N GLY A 1085 -20.21 -8.21 -62.06
CA GLY A 1085 -19.04 -8.05 -62.90
C GLY A 1085 -18.37 -6.69 -62.75
N ASN A 1086 -17.49 -6.36 -63.68
CA ASN A 1086 -16.85 -5.04 -63.77
C ASN A 1086 -16.39 -4.83 -65.22
N ALA A 1087 -15.53 -3.84 -65.47
CA ALA A 1087 -15.05 -3.52 -66.82
C ALA A 1087 -14.00 -4.53 -67.39
N ALA A 1088 -14.17 -5.83 -67.12
CA ALA A 1088 -13.28 -6.92 -67.50
C ALA A 1088 -14.07 -8.22 -67.69
N ASN A 1089 -13.51 -9.17 -68.46
CA ASN A 1089 -14.10 -10.48 -68.74
C ASN A 1089 -14.37 -11.31 -67.47
N ASN A 1090 -15.59 -11.21 -66.95
CA ASN A 1090 -16.04 -11.86 -65.72
C ASN A 1090 -16.68 -13.24 -65.99
N ASN A 1091 -16.67 -14.10 -64.97
CA ASN A 1091 -17.36 -15.39 -64.98
C ASN A 1091 -18.27 -15.47 -63.74
N LEU A 1092 -19.51 -15.02 -63.88
CA LEU A 1092 -20.49 -14.94 -62.80
C LEU A 1092 -21.33 -16.21 -62.73
N VAL A 1093 -21.61 -16.69 -61.52
CA VAL A 1093 -22.41 -17.90 -61.29
C VAL A 1093 -23.30 -17.66 -60.07
N GLY A 1094 -24.61 -17.62 -60.30
CA GLY A 1094 -25.64 -17.54 -59.28
C GLY A 1094 -25.84 -18.86 -58.53
N THR A 1095 -26.98 -18.99 -57.86
CA THR A 1095 -27.14 -19.91 -56.72
C THR A 1095 -28.28 -20.92 -56.94
N SER A 1096 -29.25 -20.94 -56.02
CA SER A 1096 -30.50 -21.69 -56.11
C SER A 1096 -31.67 -20.85 -55.57
N PHE A 1097 -31.55 -19.54 -55.72
CA PHE A 1097 -32.52 -18.50 -55.38
C PHE A 1097 -32.78 -17.69 -56.65
N ALA A 1098 -33.62 -16.65 -56.60
CA ALA A 1098 -33.69 -15.70 -57.72
C ALA A 1098 -32.55 -14.69 -57.54
N ASP A 1099 -31.47 -14.88 -58.27
CA ASP A 1099 -30.27 -14.03 -58.20
C ASP A 1099 -30.31 -12.96 -59.31
N ALA A 1100 -29.87 -11.75 -58.99
CA ALA A 1100 -29.56 -10.70 -59.95
C ALA A 1100 -28.05 -10.70 -60.27
N LEU A 1101 -27.68 -10.52 -61.55
CA LEU A 1101 -26.29 -10.58 -62.01
C LEU A 1101 -26.06 -9.67 -63.24
N ALA A 1102 -25.24 -8.64 -63.10
CA ALA A 1102 -24.78 -7.78 -64.19
C ALA A 1102 -23.29 -8.00 -64.53
N GLY A 1103 -22.95 -8.22 -65.80
CA GLY A 1103 -21.55 -8.29 -66.28
C GLY A 1103 -20.85 -6.92 -66.25
N VAL A 1104 -21.63 -5.84 -66.43
CA VAL A 1104 -21.20 -4.44 -66.56
C VAL A 1104 -20.44 -4.15 -67.86
N GLY A 1105 -19.39 -4.92 -68.19
CA GLY A 1105 -18.79 -4.84 -69.51
C GLY A 1105 -17.45 -5.54 -69.69
N GLY A 1106 -17.44 -6.55 -70.56
CA GLY A 1106 -16.25 -7.29 -70.93
C GLY A 1106 -16.50 -8.10 -72.20
N ASN A 1107 -16.31 -9.41 -72.10
CA ASN A 1107 -17.06 -10.42 -72.84
C ASN A 1107 -17.27 -11.51 -71.79
N ASP A 1108 -18.41 -11.47 -71.13
CA ASP A 1108 -18.63 -12.10 -69.84
C ASP A 1108 -19.32 -13.46 -69.99
N THR A 1109 -19.26 -14.27 -68.95
CA THR A 1109 -19.96 -15.56 -68.89
C THR A 1109 -20.80 -15.57 -67.62
N ILE A 1110 -22.11 -15.44 -67.77
CA ILE A 1110 -23.06 -15.29 -66.66
C ILE A 1110 -23.99 -16.50 -66.66
N SER A 1111 -24.11 -17.16 -65.50
CA SER A 1111 -24.96 -18.32 -65.30
C SER A 1111 -25.82 -18.12 -64.05
N GLY A 1112 -27.14 -17.93 -64.19
CA GLY A 1112 -28.06 -17.80 -63.05
C GLY A 1112 -28.12 -19.08 -62.22
N GLY A 1113 -28.58 -20.18 -62.83
CA GLY A 1113 -28.54 -21.53 -62.26
C GLY A 1113 -29.91 -22.14 -62.05
N VAL A 1114 -30.52 -21.90 -60.89
CA VAL A 1114 -31.85 -22.42 -60.51
C VAL A 1114 -32.62 -21.36 -59.72
N GLY A 1115 -33.35 -20.52 -60.44
CA GLY A 1115 -34.00 -19.36 -59.86
C GLY A 1115 -35.08 -18.78 -60.76
N ASN A 1116 -35.35 -17.50 -60.60
CA ASN A 1116 -36.01 -16.67 -61.60
C ASN A 1116 -35.04 -15.51 -61.86
N ASP A 1117 -33.93 -15.82 -62.48
CA ASP A 1117 -32.70 -15.03 -62.37
C ASP A 1117 -32.75 -13.82 -63.31
N THR A 1118 -32.15 -12.70 -62.93
CA THR A 1118 -32.10 -11.50 -63.78
C THR A 1118 -30.68 -11.22 -64.22
N LEU A 1119 -30.40 -11.46 -65.50
CA LEU A 1119 -29.05 -11.41 -66.08
C LEU A 1119 -28.93 -10.23 -67.05
N ASP A 1120 -27.99 -9.32 -66.78
CA ASP A 1120 -27.60 -8.23 -67.69
C ASP A 1120 -26.15 -8.45 -68.16
N GLY A 1121 -25.89 -8.40 -69.46
CA GLY A 1121 -24.52 -8.48 -69.98
C GLY A 1121 -23.77 -7.15 -69.82
N GLY A 1122 -24.46 -6.04 -70.07
CA GLY A 1122 -23.83 -4.73 -70.20
C GLY A 1122 -23.03 -4.58 -71.50
N LEU A 1123 -21.77 -4.13 -71.39
CA LEU A 1123 -20.97 -3.70 -72.53
C LEU A 1123 -20.01 -4.76 -73.08
N GLY A 1124 -20.51 -5.83 -73.70
CA GLY A 1124 -19.65 -6.86 -74.28
C GLY A 1124 -20.27 -7.82 -75.30
N VAL A 1125 -19.49 -8.81 -75.73
CA VAL A 1125 -20.01 -10.00 -76.44
C VAL A 1125 -20.19 -11.11 -75.40
N ASP A 1126 -21.30 -11.01 -74.66
CA ASP A 1126 -21.49 -11.77 -73.43
C ASP A 1126 -22.17 -13.13 -73.68
N SER A 1127 -22.06 -14.04 -72.72
CA SER A 1127 -22.61 -15.40 -72.78
C SER A 1127 -23.52 -15.63 -71.58
N LEU A 1128 -24.82 -15.43 -71.78
CA LEU A 1128 -25.83 -15.45 -70.72
C LEU A 1128 -26.55 -16.79 -70.67
N THR A 1129 -26.64 -17.41 -69.50
CA THR A 1129 -27.41 -18.64 -69.25
C THR A 1129 -28.27 -18.42 -68.01
N GLY A 1130 -29.60 -18.51 -68.13
CA GLY A 1130 -30.50 -18.55 -66.97
C GLY A 1130 -30.31 -19.88 -66.25
N GLY A 1131 -31.23 -20.82 -66.45
CA GLY A 1131 -30.95 -22.24 -66.31
C GLY A 1131 -32.18 -23.08 -66.01
N SER A 1132 -32.94 -22.74 -64.97
CA SER A 1132 -34.06 -23.55 -64.50
C SER A 1132 -35.04 -22.76 -63.62
N GLY A 1133 -35.81 -21.89 -64.26
CA GLY A 1133 -37.06 -21.34 -63.76
C GLY A 1133 -37.63 -20.36 -64.77
N ASN A 1134 -37.98 -19.15 -64.34
CA ASN A 1134 -38.48 -18.08 -65.21
C ASN A 1134 -37.44 -16.96 -65.29
N ASP A 1135 -36.47 -17.10 -66.21
CA ASP A 1135 -35.28 -16.25 -66.22
C ASP A 1135 -35.45 -14.99 -67.11
N PHE A 1136 -34.88 -13.88 -66.66
CA PHE A 1136 -34.97 -12.56 -67.29
C PHE A 1136 -33.63 -12.14 -67.89
N PHE A 1137 -33.57 -12.04 -69.22
CA PHE A 1137 -32.38 -11.57 -69.94
C PHE A 1137 -32.55 -10.10 -70.29
N ARG A 1138 -31.80 -9.23 -69.63
CA ARG A 1138 -31.82 -7.78 -69.79
C ARG A 1138 -30.90 -7.36 -70.93
N LEU A 1139 -31.45 -6.63 -71.89
CA LEU A 1139 -30.74 -6.09 -73.06
C LEU A 1139 -30.96 -4.58 -73.12
N GLY A 1140 -29.92 -3.79 -72.84
CA GLY A 1140 -29.92 -2.33 -72.93
C GLY A 1140 -29.13 -1.76 -74.11
N GLU A 1141 -28.43 -2.60 -74.86
CA GLU A 1141 -27.31 -2.18 -75.69
C GLU A 1141 -27.52 -2.49 -77.18
N ILE A 1142 -26.87 -1.70 -78.05
CA ILE A 1142 -26.90 -1.92 -79.51
C ILE A 1142 -25.51 -1.73 -80.12
N GLY A 1143 -25.07 -2.69 -80.95
CA GLY A 1143 -23.84 -2.49 -81.72
C GLY A 1143 -23.30 -3.72 -82.46
N PRO A 1144 -22.14 -3.55 -83.16
CA PRO A 1144 -21.35 -4.68 -83.62
C PRO A 1144 -20.53 -5.35 -82.51
N ALA A 1145 -20.38 -4.68 -81.35
CA ALA A 1145 -19.62 -5.14 -80.19
C ALA A 1145 -20.49 -5.70 -79.05
N ASN A 1146 -21.79 -5.44 -79.07
CA ASN A 1146 -22.75 -5.81 -78.03
C ASN A 1146 -23.73 -6.82 -78.67
N ARG A 1147 -23.53 -8.12 -78.40
CA ARG A 1147 -24.00 -9.21 -79.29
C ARG A 1147 -24.20 -10.52 -78.53
N ASP A 1148 -25.13 -10.50 -77.60
CA ASP A 1148 -25.07 -11.41 -76.46
C ASP A 1148 -25.60 -12.80 -76.85
N LEU A 1149 -24.85 -13.83 -76.50
CA LEU A 1149 -25.21 -15.21 -76.74
C LEU A 1149 -26.02 -15.73 -75.54
N ILE A 1150 -27.34 -15.73 -75.69
CA ILE A 1150 -28.24 -16.31 -74.70
C ILE A 1150 -28.31 -17.82 -74.94
N THR A 1151 -27.61 -18.59 -74.11
CA THR A 1151 -27.65 -20.06 -74.12
C THR A 1151 -28.70 -20.59 -73.15
N GLY A 1152 -29.61 -21.43 -73.65
CA GLY A 1152 -30.58 -22.19 -72.84
C GLY A 1152 -32.04 -21.72 -72.93
N PHE A 1153 -32.30 -20.53 -73.47
CA PHE A 1153 -33.60 -19.84 -73.46
C PHE A 1153 -34.83 -20.76 -73.64
N SER A 1154 -35.65 -20.89 -72.59
CA SER A 1154 -36.92 -21.59 -72.60
C SER A 1154 -38.07 -20.66 -72.98
N VAL A 1155 -38.59 -20.81 -74.19
CA VAL A 1155 -39.74 -20.02 -74.72
C VAL A 1155 -41.04 -20.20 -73.91
N ALA A 1156 -41.10 -21.16 -72.97
CA ALA A 1156 -42.25 -21.35 -72.09
C ALA A 1156 -42.16 -20.57 -70.77
N ASP A 1157 -40.95 -20.20 -70.35
CA ASP A 1157 -40.65 -19.81 -68.98
C ASP A 1157 -39.84 -18.50 -68.90
N ASP A 1158 -38.87 -18.31 -69.81
CA ASP A 1158 -37.94 -17.18 -69.85
C ASP A 1158 -38.51 -15.95 -70.58
N THR A 1159 -37.93 -14.78 -70.31
CA THR A 1159 -38.36 -13.49 -70.85
C THR A 1159 -37.16 -12.59 -71.17
N ILE A 1160 -37.18 -11.92 -72.32
CA ILE A 1160 -36.22 -10.86 -72.64
C ILE A 1160 -36.77 -9.51 -72.17
N ILE A 1161 -36.03 -8.84 -71.28
CA ILE A 1161 -36.28 -7.45 -70.88
C ILE A 1161 -35.56 -6.54 -71.88
N LEU A 1162 -36.34 -5.85 -72.70
CA LEU A 1162 -35.88 -4.74 -73.53
C LEU A 1162 -35.82 -3.49 -72.63
N ALA A 1163 -34.61 -3.07 -72.26
CA ALA A 1163 -34.40 -1.91 -71.40
C ALA A 1163 -34.46 -0.59 -72.20
N ASN A 1164 -34.90 0.48 -71.57
CA ASN A 1164 -34.99 1.80 -72.22
C ASN A 1164 -33.63 2.39 -72.66
N SER A 1165 -32.51 1.84 -72.14
CA SER A 1165 -31.14 2.13 -72.56
C SER A 1165 -30.86 1.78 -74.02
N LEU A 1166 -31.67 0.92 -74.67
CA LEU A 1166 -31.54 0.58 -76.10
C LEU A 1166 -31.57 1.80 -77.03
N ASP A 1167 -32.23 2.88 -76.60
CA ASP A 1167 -32.27 4.16 -77.33
C ASP A 1167 -31.10 5.10 -77.00
N SER A 1168 -30.35 4.87 -75.91
CA SER A 1168 -29.38 5.84 -75.34
C SER A 1168 -28.20 6.15 -76.25
N THR A 1169 -27.85 5.22 -77.14
CA THR A 1169 -26.77 5.36 -78.14
C THR A 1169 -27.29 5.85 -79.51
N LEU A 1170 -28.62 5.94 -79.69
CA LEU A 1170 -29.23 6.59 -80.84
C LEU A 1170 -29.17 8.12 -80.67
N THR A 1171 -28.91 8.86 -81.75
CA THR A 1171 -28.70 10.31 -81.68
C THR A 1171 -30.01 11.10 -81.49
N GLY A 1172 -30.45 11.24 -80.24
CA GLY A 1172 -31.61 12.04 -79.85
C GLY A 1172 -31.78 12.16 -78.33
N PRO A 1173 -32.82 12.87 -77.85
CA PRO A 1173 -33.25 12.76 -76.46
C PRO A 1173 -33.86 11.38 -76.21
N ILE A 1174 -33.51 10.75 -75.08
CA ILE A 1174 -34.08 9.47 -74.66
C ILE A 1174 -35.60 9.63 -74.53
N ASN A 1175 -36.33 8.76 -75.22
CA ASN A 1175 -37.78 8.65 -75.14
C ASN A 1175 -38.14 7.88 -73.84
N PRO A 1176 -39.20 8.23 -73.10
CA PRO A 1176 -39.67 7.44 -71.96
C PRO A 1176 -40.37 6.15 -72.45
N GLY A 1177 -39.60 5.27 -73.10
CA GLY A 1177 -40.04 4.14 -73.92
C GLY A 1177 -39.11 3.93 -75.12
N ILE A 1178 -39.08 2.73 -75.71
CA ILE A 1178 -38.12 2.38 -76.77
C ILE A 1178 -38.65 2.82 -78.15
N LYS A 1179 -37.81 3.46 -78.96
CA LYS A 1179 -38.15 4.10 -80.23
C LYS A 1179 -38.71 3.11 -81.25
N GLY A 1180 -39.90 3.42 -81.75
CA GLY A 1180 -40.58 2.59 -82.76
C GLY A 1180 -41.15 1.27 -82.23
N LEU A 1181 -40.89 0.90 -80.97
CA LEU A 1181 -41.61 -0.16 -80.29
C LEU A 1181 -42.89 0.38 -79.63
N SER A 1182 -43.78 -0.53 -79.22
CA SER A 1182 -44.94 -0.20 -78.38
C SER A 1182 -45.33 -1.43 -77.57
N PHE A 1183 -45.86 -1.22 -76.37
CA PHE A 1183 -46.09 -2.27 -75.38
C PHE A 1183 -47.55 -2.22 -74.89
N ILE A 1184 -48.11 -3.38 -74.54
CA ILE A 1184 -49.56 -3.57 -74.33
C ILE A 1184 -50.11 -2.68 -73.21
N SER A 1185 -49.32 -2.45 -72.15
CA SER A 1185 -49.68 -1.60 -71.00
C SER A 1185 -48.93 -0.25 -70.99
N GLY A 1186 -48.27 0.11 -72.10
CA GLY A 1186 -47.37 1.27 -72.16
C GLY A 1186 -45.97 0.97 -71.60
N HIS A 1187 -45.20 2.01 -71.29
CA HIS A 1187 -43.82 1.90 -70.83
C HIS A 1187 -43.76 1.77 -69.30
N VAL A 1188 -44.11 0.58 -68.82
CA VAL A 1188 -44.08 0.18 -67.40
C VAL A 1188 -43.41 -1.18 -67.31
N ASN A 1189 -42.53 -1.42 -66.33
CA ASN A 1189 -41.75 -2.66 -66.26
C ASN A 1189 -42.65 -3.91 -66.30
N GLY A 1190 -42.25 -4.92 -67.07
CA GLY A 1190 -43.04 -6.12 -67.34
C GLY A 1190 -44.13 -5.95 -68.42
N SER A 1191 -44.24 -4.79 -69.06
CA SER A 1191 -45.22 -4.59 -70.14
C SER A 1191 -44.79 -5.33 -71.41
N VAL A 1192 -45.57 -6.31 -71.83
CA VAL A 1192 -45.36 -7.15 -73.02
C VAL A 1192 -45.35 -6.35 -74.33
N LEU A 1193 -44.46 -6.71 -75.25
CA LEU A 1193 -44.33 -6.12 -76.60
C LEU A 1193 -45.62 -6.31 -77.41
N ASN A 1194 -46.06 -5.26 -78.11
CA ASN A 1194 -47.21 -5.32 -79.00
C ASN A 1194 -46.88 -6.17 -80.25
N ALA A 1195 -47.74 -7.13 -80.58
CA ALA A 1195 -47.57 -8.01 -81.75
C ALA A 1195 -47.39 -7.27 -83.09
N ALA A 1196 -47.79 -6.00 -83.20
CA ALA A 1196 -47.53 -5.18 -84.39
C ALA A 1196 -46.04 -4.78 -84.57
N GLY A 1197 -45.23 -4.87 -83.51
CA GLY A 1197 -43.79 -4.60 -83.50
C GLY A 1197 -42.92 -5.85 -83.38
N PHE A 1198 -43.48 -7.05 -83.63
CA PHE A 1198 -42.77 -8.32 -83.57
C PHE A 1198 -42.80 -9.04 -84.92
N PHE A 1199 -41.63 -9.45 -85.40
CA PHE A 1199 -41.44 -10.09 -86.70
C PHE A 1199 -40.56 -11.34 -86.53
N LYS A 1200 -41.01 -12.49 -87.04
CA LYS A 1200 -40.27 -13.76 -86.98
C LYS A 1200 -40.21 -14.44 -88.34
N GLY A 1201 -39.04 -14.97 -88.72
CA GLY A 1201 -38.87 -15.69 -89.99
C GLY A 1201 -37.43 -16.05 -90.34
N ALA A 1202 -37.25 -16.83 -91.40
CA ALA A 1202 -35.94 -17.26 -91.88
C ALA A 1202 -35.21 -16.14 -92.62
N GLY A 1203 -34.01 -15.76 -92.16
CA GLY A 1203 -33.15 -14.77 -92.81
C GLY A 1203 -33.59 -13.32 -92.68
N ILE A 1204 -34.53 -12.99 -91.80
CA ILE A 1204 -34.96 -11.61 -91.54
C ILE A 1204 -34.00 -10.90 -90.59
N ASN A 1205 -33.84 -9.58 -90.73
CA ASN A 1205 -32.95 -8.78 -89.89
C ASN A 1205 -33.42 -7.32 -89.65
N GLY A 1206 -34.60 -6.92 -90.13
CA GLY A 1206 -35.10 -5.55 -90.01
C GLY A 1206 -34.46 -4.51 -90.95
N GLY A 1207 -33.17 -4.61 -91.27
CA GLY A 1207 -32.38 -3.54 -91.92
C GLY A 1207 -32.66 -3.16 -93.39
N ALA A 1208 -33.79 -3.57 -93.99
CA ALA A 1208 -34.16 -3.17 -95.35
C ALA A 1208 -35.10 -1.94 -95.35
N SER A 1209 -34.83 -0.98 -96.25
CA SER A 1209 -35.63 0.25 -96.38
C SER A 1209 -37.13 -0.04 -96.56
N GLY A 1210 -37.98 0.55 -95.72
CA GLY A 1210 -39.42 0.34 -95.76
C GLY A 1210 -39.93 -0.87 -94.95
N ASN A 1211 -39.05 -1.59 -94.24
CA ASN A 1211 -39.48 -2.41 -93.11
C ASN A 1211 -40.09 -1.54 -91.99
N LEU A 1212 -40.81 -2.16 -91.06
CA LEU A 1212 -41.38 -1.48 -89.89
C LEU A 1212 -40.36 -1.45 -88.74
N SER A 1213 -40.50 -0.50 -87.82
CA SER A 1213 -39.83 -0.57 -86.52
C SER A 1213 -40.32 -1.80 -85.75
N GLY A 1214 -39.45 -2.45 -84.99
CA GLY A 1214 -39.79 -3.68 -84.28
C GLY A 1214 -38.60 -4.56 -83.91
N ILE A 1215 -38.91 -5.68 -83.24
CA ILE A 1215 -37.99 -6.78 -82.98
C ILE A 1215 -38.13 -7.83 -84.10
N TYR A 1216 -37.00 -8.24 -84.67
CA TYR A 1216 -36.87 -9.13 -85.82
C TYR A 1216 -36.08 -10.39 -85.42
N VAL A 1217 -36.78 -11.50 -85.19
CA VAL A 1217 -36.21 -12.80 -84.76
C VAL A 1217 -35.94 -13.69 -85.97
N ASN A 1218 -34.66 -13.98 -86.21
CA ASN A 1218 -34.19 -14.79 -87.33
C ASN A 1218 -34.16 -16.28 -86.99
N THR A 1219 -35.15 -17.02 -87.48
CA THR A 1219 -35.29 -18.47 -87.19
C THR A 1219 -34.26 -19.35 -87.91
N SER A 1220 -33.32 -18.78 -88.68
CA SER A 1220 -32.26 -19.53 -89.36
C SER A 1220 -30.96 -19.64 -88.57
N ASN A 1221 -30.69 -18.70 -87.66
CA ASN A 1221 -29.45 -18.66 -86.87
C ASN A 1221 -29.63 -18.26 -85.40
N GLY A 1222 -30.80 -17.76 -85.00
CA GLY A 1222 -31.08 -17.33 -83.62
C GLY A 1222 -30.96 -15.83 -83.36
N ASP A 1223 -30.55 -15.04 -84.36
CA ASP A 1223 -30.32 -13.60 -84.21
C ASP A 1223 -31.60 -12.85 -83.86
N ILE A 1224 -31.52 -11.96 -82.87
CA ILE A 1224 -32.55 -10.99 -82.49
C ILE A 1224 -32.07 -9.60 -82.89
N TRP A 1225 -32.78 -8.97 -83.82
CA TRP A 1225 -32.47 -7.64 -84.32
C TRP A 1225 -33.51 -6.61 -83.85
N TYR A 1226 -33.07 -5.47 -83.32
CA TYR A 1226 -33.89 -4.30 -83.07
C TYR A 1226 -33.83 -3.34 -84.26
N ASN A 1227 -34.98 -2.92 -84.77
CA ASN A 1227 -35.11 -1.84 -85.74
C ASN A 1227 -35.87 -0.65 -85.16
N ASP A 1228 -35.21 0.51 -85.11
CA ASP A 1228 -35.74 1.75 -84.52
C ASP A 1228 -36.70 2.52 -85.45
N SER A 1229 -36.63 2.30 -86.77
CA SER A 1229 -37.22 3.19 -87.77
C SER A 1229 -37.54 2.51 -89.10
N ILE A 1230 -38.30 3.20 -89.96
CA ILE A 1230 -38.58 2.72 -91.33
C ILE A 1230 -37.45 3.04 -92.35
N LEU A 1231 -36.32 3.53 -91.85
CA LEU A 1231 -35.12 3.87 -92.63
C LEU A 1231 -34.17 2.65 -92.73
N VAL A 1232 -33.03 2.80 -93.40
CA VAL A 1232 -32.05 1.71 -93.50
C VAL A 1232 -31.23 1.65 -92.22
N GLY A 1233 -31.57 0.71 -91.34
CA GLY A 1233 -30.84 0.41 -90.11
C GLY A 1233 -31.42 -0.81 -89.39
N SER A 1234 -30.58 -1.53 -88.66
CA SER A 1234 -30.99 -2.58 -87.72
C SER A 1234 -29.80 -2.99 -86.88
N TYR A 1235 -30.02 -3.19 -85.59
CA TYR A 1235 -29.00 -3.53 -84.61
C TYR A 1235 -29.20 -4.99 -84.18
N LEU A 1236 -28.15 -5.82 -84.23
CA LEU A 1236 -28.21 -7.10 -83.51
C LEU A 1236 -28.07 -6.75 -82.02
N ILE A 1237 -28.91 -7.36 -81.19
CA ILE A 1237 -28.86 -7.20 -79.72
C ILE A 1237 -28.52 -8.52 -79.02
N ALA A 1238 -29.05 -9.65 -79.51
CA ALA A 1238 -28.75 -10.96 -78.94
C ALA A 1238 -28.84 -12.08 -79.98
N ASN A 1239 -28.41 -13.29 -79.60
CA ASN A 1239 -28.69 -14.54 -80.30
C ASN A 1239 -29.11 -15.62 -79.30
N VAL A 1240 -30.32 -16.17 -79.45
CA VAL A 1240 -30.88 -17.24 -78.58
C VAL A 1240 -30.71 -18.66 -79.17
N GLY A 1241 -29.96 -18.77 -80.28
CA GLY A 1241 -29.91 -19.97 -81.11
C GLY A 1241 -31.18 -20.21 -81.94
N ALA A 1242 -31.03 -20.86 -83.09
CA ALA A 1242 -32.14 -21.10 -84.03
C ALA A 1242 -33.30 -21.95 -83.44
N GLY A 1243 -33.02 -22.73 -82.39
CA GLY A 1243 -34.01 -23.57 -81.69
C GLY A 1243 -35.05 -22.76 -80.93
N ALA A 1244 -34.60 -21.90 -79.99
CA ALA A 1244 -35.49 -21.02 -79.23
C ALA A 1244 -36.17 -20.00 -80.17
N ALA A 1245 -35.41 -19.36 -81.06
CA ALA A 1245 -35.91 -18.38 -82.02
C ALA A 1245 -37.07 -18.90 -82.89
N ALA A 1246 -37.12 -20.20 -83.19
CA ALA A 1246 -38.25 -20.80 -83.92
C ALA A 1246 -39.56 -20.80 -83.10
N GLY A 1247 -39.47 -20.96 -81.78
CA GLY A 1247 -40.61 -20.89 -80.85
C GLY A 1247 -41.13 -19.46 -80.65
N MET A 1248 -40.22 -18.50 -80.44
CA MET A 1248 -40.49 -17.18 -79.85
C MET A 1248 -41.72 -16.40 -80.35
N THR A 1249 -42.35 -15.63 -79.47
CA THR A 1249 -43.50 -14.77 -79.76
C THR A 1249 -43.26 -13.32 -79.29
N ASN A 1250 -44.27 -12.46 -79.40
CA ASN A 1250 -44.21 -11.12 -78.81
C ASN A 1250 -44.41 -11.13 -77.27
N LEU A 1251 -44.77 -12.27 -76.67
CA LEU A 1251 -45.02 -12.37 -75.22
C LEU A 1251 -43.71 -12.43 -74.43
N ASP A 1252 -42.72 -13.11 -74.99
CA ASP A 1252 -41.37 -13.34 -74.46
C ASP A 1252 -40.43 -12.11 -74.56
N PHE A 1253 -41.00 -10.93 -74.87
CA PHE A 1253 -40.33 -9.63 -74.83
C PHE A 1253 -41.15 -8.64 -73.99
N VAL A 1254 -40.55 -8.08 -72.95
CA VAL A 1254 -41.17 -7.05 -72.08
C VAL A 1254 -40.33 -5.78 -72.05
N TYR A 1255 -40.97 -4.65 -71.73
CA TYR A 1255 -40.28 -3.41 -71.40
C TYR A 1255 -39.71 -3.44 -69.97
N GLY A 1256 -38.52 -2.85 -69.78
CA GLY A 1256 -37.94 -2.56 -68.48
C GLY A 1256 -37.17 -1.23 -68.44
N VAL A 1257 -36.72 -0.86 -67.25
CA VAL A 1257 -35.76 0.22 -66.95
C VAL A 1257 -34.71 -0.30 -65.98
#